data_AF-A5ZMJ7-F1
#
_entry.id   AF-A5ZMJ7-F1
#
_cell.length_a   1.000
_cell.length_b   1.000
_cell.length_c   1.000
_cell.angle_alpha   90.00
_cell.angle_beta   90.00
_cell.angle_gamma   90.00
#
_symmetry.space_group_name_H-M   'P 1'
#
loop_
_entity.id
_entity.type
_entity.pdbx_description
1 polymer ?
#
loop_
_entity_poly.entity_id
_entity_poly.type
_entity_poly.pdbx_seq_one_letter_code
_entity_poly.pdbx_strand_id
1 'polypeptide(L)'
;MKTVLTIAGSDCSGGAGIQADIKTMIMNGVYAMSAITALTAQNTTGVYGIQETSPEFLDNQLDCIFTDIFPDAVKIGMLSSAEIMHHVAVKLQQYHAHHIVLDPVMISTSGHRLMDKDAEQTLQKELFPLAEIITPNIPEAEALTGLQITNADSMEEAAHKLYESFHISVLLKGGHRINDANDLLYTNGHGIWLHGERINNSNTHGTGCTLSSAIASNLARGFSLEDSVRRSKQYLTDALKAQLDLGHGSGPLDHTLGKHNKNYHLHRRRIYHMTTYTTQMDAARKGIVTPQIKTVAEKEHMPVEKMMELVAEGKVAICANKHHTCLNPEGVGSMLRTKINVNLGVSRDCKDYDIEMQKVMKAVDLGAEAIMDLSSHGNTQPFRQKLTHECPAMIGTVPVYDSVIHYQRDLSELTAHDFIDVIRLHAEDGVDFVTLHCGITRKTIEQIKKHKRKMNIVSRGGSLVFAWMSMTGEENPFYEYFDEILDICEEHDVTISLGDACRPGCLADATDVCQIEELVRLGELTKRAWAHNVQVMVEGPGHVPLDQVAANMKVQQTICMGAPFYVLGPLVTDIAPGYDHITAAIGGAVAAMNGAAFLCYVTPAEHLALPNVEDVKQGIIASKIAAHAADIAKGIPHARDIDDKMADARRVLDWDAQFDCALDPETAKAIRDDRLPEDDHSDTCSMCGKFCAVRSMNKALAGEHIDIL
;
A
#
# COMPACT_ATOMS: atom_id res chain seq x y z
N MET A 1 -14.72 18.16 -1.88
CA MET A 1 -15.60 16.98 -1.67
C MET A 1 -16.74 17.12 -2.64
N LYS A 2 -17.13 16.05 -3.34
CA LYS A 2 -18.28 16.06 -4.26
C LYS A 2 -19.58 16.06 -3.48
N THR A 3 -20.63 16.63 -4.05
CA THR A 3 -21.90 16.92 -3.37
C THR A 3 -23.06 16.23 -4.09
N VAL A 4 -23.97 15.62 -3.34
CA VAL A 4 -25.14 14.93 -3.92
C VAL A 4 -26.40 15.33 -3.17
N LEU A 5 -27.42 15.71 -3.93
CA LEU A 5 -28.74 16.06 -3.42
C LEU A 5 -29.68 14.86 -3.54
N THR A 6 -30.30 14.44 -2.43
CA THR A 6 -31.50 13.58 -2.50
C THR A 6 -32.79 14.42 -2.44
N ILE A 7 -33.75 14.12 -3.31
CA ILE A 7 -35.11 14.66 -3.30
C ILE A 7 -36.06 13.49 -3.06
N ALA A 8 -36.53 13.32 -1.82
CA ALA A 8 -37.32 12.16 -1.42
C ALA A 8 -38.10 12.39 -0.12
N GLY A 9 -38.96 11.44 0.24
CA GLY A 9 -39.60 11.37 1.55
C GLY A 9 -38.62 10.99 2.67
N SER A 10 -38.89 11.48 3.88
CA SER A 10 -38.18 11.14 5.11
C SER A 10 -38.83 9.91 5.77
N ASP A 11 -38.05 8.85 5.93
CA ASP A 11 -38.38 7.64 6.69
C ASP A 11 -37.93 7.80 8.15
N CYS A 12 -38.87 7.96 9.08
CA CYS A 12 -38.52 8.12 10.50
C CYS A 12 -37.87 6.87 11.14
N SER A 13 -37.98 5.69 10.53
CA SER A 13 -37.27 4.48 10.98
C SER A 13 -35.80 4.46 10.57
N GLY A 14 -35.42 5.29 9.60
CA GLY A 14 -34.07 5.39 9.06
C GLY A 14 -33.68 4.28 8.09
N GLY A 15 -34.62 3.43 7.64
CA GLY A 15 -34.32 2.31 6.75
C GLY A 15 -34.39 2.61 5.26
N ALA A 16 -35.21 3.57 4.84
CA ALA A 16 -35.34 4.02 3.45
C ALA A 16 -35.32 5.56 3.34
N GLY A 17 -35.77 6.10 2.21
CA GLY A 17 -35.92 7.53 1.99
C GLY A 17 -34.60 8.31 2.14
N ILE A 18 -34.72 9.58 2.52
CA ILE A 18 -33.57 10.48 2.72
C ILE A 18 -32.54 9.88 3.69
N GLN A 19 -32.97 9.16 4.72
CA GLN A 19 -32.08 8.58 5.71
C GLN A 19 -31.18 7.51 5.09
N ALA A 20 -31.73 6.60 4.26
CA ALA A 20 -30.92 5.64 3.52
C ALA A 20 -30.02 6.33 2.49
N ASP A 21 -30.53 7.37 1.85
CA ASP A 21 -29.80 8.15 0.84
C ASP A 21 -28.57 8.83 1.46
N ILE A 22 -28.75 9.59 2.54
CA ILE A 22 -27.66 10.29 3.25
C ILE A 22 -26.62 9.30 3.78
N LYS A 23 -27.05 8.19 4.41
CA LYS A 23 -26.13 7.15 4.88
C LYS A 23 -25.30 6.60 3.72
N THR A 24 -25.95 6.29 2.60
CA THR A 24 -25.29 5.79 1.41
C THR A 24 -24.29 6.79 0.83
N MET A 25 -24.71 8.04 0.67
CA MET A 25 -23.89 9.13 0.13
C MET A 25 -22.62 9.35 0.96
N ILE A 26 -22.77 9.46 2.29
CA ILE A 26 -21.63 9.61 3.20
C ILE A 26 -20.69 8.41 3.11
N MET A 27 -21.24 7.20 3.05
CA MET A 27 -20.46 5.96 2.96
C MET A 27 -19.79 5.77 1.60
N ASN A 28 -20.28 6.43 0.55
CA ASN A 28 -19.68 6.47 -0.79
C ASN A 28 -18.77 7.70 -1.01
N GLY A 29 -18.46 8.46 0.06
CA GLY A 29 -17.43 9.50 0.04
C GLY A 29 -17.88 10.87 -0.51
N VAL A 30 -19.17 11.15 -0.53
CA VAL A 30 -19.73 12.44 -0.97
C VAL A 30 -20.44 13.17 0.17
N TYR A 31 -20.55 14.50 0.05
CA TYR A 31 -21.33 15.33 0.94
C TYR A 31 -22.81 15.21 0.57
N ALA A 32 -23.65 14.80 1.53
CA ALA A 32 -25.06 14.55 1.30
C ALA A 32 -25.91 15.78 1.65
N MET A 33 -26.82 16.14 0.75
CA MET A 33 -27.82 17.20 0.92
C MET A 33 -29.21 16.61 0.69
N SER A 34 -30.26 17.26 1.20
CA SER A 34 -31.62 16.74 1.06
C SER A 34 -32.65 17.84 0.88
N ALA A 35 -33.62 17.60 -0.01
CA ALA A 35 -34.89 18.31 -0.06
C ALA A 35 -36.02 17.32 0.27
N ILE A 36 -36.75 17.60 1.35
CA ILE A 36 -37.78 16.70 1.90
C ILE A 36 -39.10 16.95 1.20
N THR A 37 -39.68 15.89 0.61
CA THR A 37 -40.96 15.96 -0.10
C THR A 37 -42.14 15.54 0.77
N ALA A 38 -41.93 14.59 1.67
CA ALA A 38 -42.92 14.17 2.65
C ALA A 38 -42.26 13.63 3.92
N LEU A 39 -42.94 13.75 5.05
CA LEU A 39 -42.63 13.04 6.29
C LEU A 39 -43.50 11.79 6.37
N THR A 40 -42.90 10.64 6.61
CA THR A 40 -43.64 9.38 6.80
C THR A 40 -43.58 8.95 8.26
N ALA A 41 -44.73 8.57 8.80
CA ALA A 41 -44.83 7.82 10.05
C ALA A 41 -44.77 6.33 9.71
N GLN A 42 -43.55 5.78 9.65
CA GLN A 42 -43.31 4.40 9.22
C GLN A 42 -42.25 3.68 10.05
N ASN A 43 -42.30 2.36 10.03
CA ASN A 43 -41.33 1.46 10.67
C ASN A 43 -41.17 0.18 9.82
N THR A 44 -40.40 -0.79 10.32
CA THR A 44 -40.13 -2.05 9.60
C THR A 44 -41.37 -2.89 9.29
N THR A 45 -42.53 -2.59 9.91
CA THR A 45 -43.79 -3.33 9.69
C THR A 45 -44.78 -2.59 8.78
N GLY A 46 -44.53 -1.33 8.42
CA GLY A 46 -45.36 -0.60 7.47
C GLY A 46 -45.35 0.92 7.62
N VAL A 47 -46.16 1.57 6.77
CA VAL A 47 -46.40 3.02 6.75
C VAL A 47 -47.79 3.30 7.33
N TYR A 48 -47.89 4.22 8.29
CA TYR A 48 -49.11 4.52 9.03
C TYR A 48 -49.61 5.95 8.84
N GLY A 49 -48.78 6.82 8.27
CA GLY A 49 -49.14 8.20 7.96
C GLY A 49 -48.12 8.84 7.03
N ILE A 50 -48.60 9.78 6.22
CA ILE A 50 -47.78 10.59 5.30
C ILE A 50 -48.24 12.04 5.46
N GLN A 51 -47.29 12.94 5.61
CA GLN A 51 -47.52 14.38 5.60
C GLN A 51 -46.63 15.00 4.54
N GLU A 52 -47.25 15.53 3.49
CA GLU A 52 -46.52 16.19 2.40
C GLU A 52 -45.99 17.55 2.83
N THR A 53 -44.84 17.91 2.26
CA THR A 53 -44.30 19.26 2.33
C THR A 53 -45.07 20.14 1.35
N SER A 54 -45.36 21.40 1.70
CA SER A 54 -46.00 22.30 0.74
C SER A 54 -45.08 22.56 -0.46
N PRO A 55 -45.61 22.70 -1.68
CA PRO A 55 -44.79 22.97 -2.87
C PRO A 55 -43.91 24.22 -2.72
N GLU A 56 -44.44 25.29 -2.12
CA GLU A 56 -43.69 26.52 -1.80
C GLU A 56 -42.47 26.25 -0.90
N PHE A 57 -42.61 25.38 0.12
CA PHE A 57 -41.49 25.06 1.00
C PHE A 57 -40.49 24.11 0.35
N LEU A 58 -40.94 23.22 -0.54
CA LEU A 58 -40.05 22.40 -1.35
C LEU A 58 -39.21 23.27 -2.30
N ASP A 59 -39.84 24.24 -2.97
CA ASP A 59 -39.15 25.21 -3.82
C ASP A 59 -38.08 25.97 -3.05
N ASN A 60 -38.42 26.45 -1.84
CA ASN A 60 -37.46 27.15 -0.97
C ASN A 60 -36.29 26.25 -0.55
N GLN A 61 -36.52 24.96 -0.26
CA GLN A 61 -35.44 24.01 0.03
C GLN A 61 -34.50 23.85 -1.16
N LEU A 62 -35.06 23.66 -2.36
CA LEU A 62 -34.28 23.49 -3.58
C LEU A 62 -33.51 24.76 -3.93
N ASP A 63 -34.14 25.94 -3.80
CA ASP A 63 -33.49 27.23 -4.02
C ASP A 63 -32.31 27.43 -3.06
N CYS A 64 -32.47 27.14 -1.77
CA CYS A 64 -31.38 27.23 -0.80
C CYS A 64 -30.19 26.33 -1.16
N ILE A 65 -30.44 25.12 -1.65
CA ILE A 65 -29.38 24.18 -2.01
C ILE A 65 -28.68 24.61 -3.30
N PHE A 66 -29.44 24.80 -4.37
CA PHE A 66 -28.88 25.12 -5.69
C PHE A 66 -28.19 26.49 -5.76
N THR A 67 -28.51 27.43 -4.86
CA THR A 67 -27.86 28.76 -4.83
C THR A 67 -26.65 28.87 -3.90
N ASP A 68 -26.42 27.90 -3.01
CA ASP A 68 -25.28 27.89 -2.08
C ASP A 68 -24.33 26.71 -2.36
N ILE A 69 -24.79 25.48 -2.12
CA ILE A 69 -24.01 24.25 -2.30
C ILE A 69 -24.60 23.48 -3.49
N PHE A 70 -24.22 23.91 -4.69
CA PHE A 70 -24.73 23.32 -5.93
C PHE A 70 -24.38 21.82 -6.00
N PRO A 71 -25.37 20.92 -6.20
CA PRO A 71 -25.12 19.48 -6.25
C PRO A 71 -24.39 19.04 -7.53
N ASP A 72 -23.35 18.21 -7.39
CA ASP A 72 -22.69 17.55 -8.52
C ASP A 72 -23.56 16.44 -9.13
N ALA A 73 -24.46 15.84 -8.34
CA ALA A 73 -25.47 14.89 -8.82
C ALA A 73 -26.77 14.98 -8.00
N VAL A 74 -27.88 14.54 -8.59
CA VAL A 74 -29.19 14.51 -7.93
C VAL A 74 -29.75 13.10 -7.95
N LYS A 75 -30.19 12.61 -6.79
CA LYS A 75 -30.98 11.40 -6.66
C LYS A 75 -32.43 11.77 -6.35
N ILE A 76 -33.36 11.26 -7.13
CA ILE A 76 -34.80 11.43 -6.90
C ILE A 76 -35.37 10.09 -6.44
N GLY A 77 -36.02 10.10 -5.26
CA GLY A 77 -36.68 8.93 -4.68
C GLY A 77 -38.20 8.97 -4.84
N MET A 78 -38.92 8.42 -3.86
CA MET A 78 -40.38 8.45 -3.85
C MET A 78 -40.90 9.89 -3.78
N LEU A 79 -41.79 10.23 -4.71
CA LEU A 79 -42.56 11.48 -4.75
C LEU A 79 -44.04 11.14 -4.61
N SER A 80 -44.76 11.87 -3.76
CA SER A 80 -46.09 11.46 -3.28
C SER A 80 -47.26 12.00 -4.12
N SER A 81 -47.07 13.08 -4.88
CA SER A 81 -48.12 13.69 -5.70
C SER A 81 -47.58 14.30 -7.01
N ALA A 82 -48.46 14.44 -8.00
CA ALA A 82 -48.15 15.08 -9.28
C ALA A 82 -47.70 16.54 -9.11
N GLU A 83 -48.28 17.25 -8.14
CA GLU A 83 -47.91 18.64 -7.82
C GLU A 83 -46.45 18.73 -7.36
N ILE A 84 -46.02 17.84 -6.46
CA ILE A 84 -44.62 17.79 -6.02
C ILE A 84 -43.68 17.44 -7.17
N MET A 85 -44.04 16.49 -8.02
CA MET A 85 -43.23 16.13 -9.20
C MET A 85 -43.02 17.32 -10.14
N HIS A 86 -44.08 18.09 -10.37
CA HIS A 86 -44.03 19.29 -11.21
C HIS A 86 -43.04 20.31 -10.68
N HIS A 87 -43.10 20.62 -9.39
CA HIS A 87 -42.17 21.56 -8.75
C HIS A 87 -40.72 21.07 -8.80
N VAL A 88 -40.48 19.78 -8.55
CA VAL A 88 -39.14 19.19 -8.70
C VAL A 88 -38.62 19.34 -10.14
N ALA A 89 -39.43 19.01 -11.14
CA ALA A 89 -39.04 19.12 -12.55
C ALA A 89 -38.69 20.57 -12.92
N VAL A 90 -39.53 21.53 -12.53
CA VAL A 90 -39.30 22.97 -12.77
C VAL A 90 -37.98 23.42 -12.16
N LYS A 91 -37.69 23.05 -10.91
CA LYS A 91 -36.45 23.46 -10.23
C LYS A 91 -35.20 22.80 -10.84
N LEU A 92 -35.26 21.53 -11.19
CA LEU A 92 -34.14 20.85 -11.85
C LEU A 92 -33.81 21.48 -13.21
N GLN A 93 -34.83 21.87 -13.97
CA GLN A 93 -34.66 22.61 -15.23
C GLN A 93 -34.12 24.02 -14.98
N GLN A 94 -34.68 24.76 -14.01
CA GLN A 94 -34.28 26.10 -13.65
C GLN A 94 -32.77 26.19 -13.32
N TYR A 95 -32.26 25.21 -12.58
CA TYR A 95 -30.86 25.18 -12.14
C TYR A 95 -29.93 24.35 -13.02
N HIS A 96 -30.44 23.77 -14.10
CA HIS A 96 -29.65 22.89 -14.99
C HIS A 96 -28.94 21.76 -14.25
N ALA A 97 -29.67 21.05 -13.39
CA ALA A 97 -29.10 19.96 -12.61
C ALA A 97 -28.48 18.87 -13.50
N HIS A 98 -27.33 18.35 -13.06
CA HIS A 98 -26.57 17.31 -13.75
C HIS A 98 -26.68 15.97 -13.02
N HIS A 99 -26.37 14.87 -13.71
CA HIS A 99 -26.30 13.52 -13.14
C HIS A 99 -27.53 13.13 -12.32
N ILE A 100 -28.70 13.21 -12.96
CA ILE A 100 -29.99 12.92 -12.31
C ILE A 100 -30.27 11.42 -12.36
N VAL A 101 -30.29 10.79 -11.19
CA VAL A 101 -30.65 9.37 -10.98
C VAL A 101 -32.06 9.30 -10.40
N LEU A 102 -32.99 8.68 -11.12
CA LEU A 102 -34.40 8.59 -10.72
C LEU A 102 -34.78 7.16 -10.34
N ASP A 103 -35.20 6.94 -9.09
CA ASP A 103 -35.80 5.67 -8.65
C ASP A 103 -37.33 5.80 -8.76
N PRO A 104 -37.98 5.17 -9.76
CA PRO A 104 -39.40 5.37 -10.05
C PRO A 104 -40.27 4.54 -9.09
N VAL A 105 -40.23 4.88 -7.80
CA VAL A 105 -40.93 4.16 -6.72
C VAL A 105 -42.45 4.27 -6.91
N MET A 106 -43.03 3.37 -7.69
CA MET A 106 -44.47 3.32 -7.99
C MET A 106 -45.17 2.16 -7.29
N ILE A 107 -44.43 1.08 -7.04
CA ILE A 107 -44.94 -0.15 -6.45
C ILE A 107 -43.94 -0.60 -5.39
N SER A 108 -44.41 -0.80 -4.15
CA SER A 108 -43.55 -1.30 -3.09
C SER A 108 -42.97 -2.67 -3.46
N THR A 109 -41.86 -3.06 -2.83
CA THR A 109 -41.32 -4.44 -2.93
C THR A 109 -42.32 -5.51 -2.48
N SER A 110 -43.34 -5.14 -1.69
CA SER A 110 -44.49 -5.98 -1.30
C SER A 110 -45.69 -5.92 -2.25
N GLY A 111 -45.55 -5.26 -3.41
CA GLY A 111 -46.55 -5.24 -4.49
C GLY A 111 -47.70 -4.24 -4.32
N HIS A 112 -47.60 -3.31 -3.37
CA HIS A 112 -48.64 -2.30 -3.15
C HIS A 112 -48.38 -1.08 -4.04
N ARG A 113 -49.41 -0.63 -4.78
CA ARG A 113 -49.32 0.58 -5.61
C ARG A 113 -49.23 1.81 -4.71
N LEU A 114 -48.15 2.57 -4.84
CA LEU A 114 -47.84 3.75 -4.02
C LEU A 114 -48.23 5.06 -4.70
N MET A 115 -48.65 5.00 -5.97
CA MET A 115 -48.89 6.16 -6.82
C MET A 115 -50.18 6.02 -7.64
N ASP A 116 -50.97 7.09 -7.72
CA ASP A 116 -52.14 7.15 -8.59
C ASP A 116 -51.75 7.28 -10.07
N LYS A 117 -52.75 7.20 -10.97
CA LYS A 117 -52.50 7.25 -12.42
C LYS A 117 -52.04 8.62 -12.92
N ASP A 118 -52.36 9.69 -12.21
CA ASP A 118 -52.05 11.05 -12.64
C ASP A 118 -50.59 11.39 -12.30
N ALA A 119 -50.10 10.94 -11.15
CA ALA A 119 -48.70 11.03 -10.77
C ALA A 119 -47.79 10.14 -11.66
N GLU A 120 -48.24 8.95 -12.08
CA GLU A 120 -47.49 8.11 -13.02
C GLU A 120 -47.27 8.81 -14.38
N GLN A 121 -48.30 9.49 -14.90
CA GLN A 121 -48.17 10.27 -16.14
C GLN A 121 -47.23 11.46 -15.99
N THR A 122 -47.26 12.12 -14.83
CA THR A 122 -46.41 13.27 -14.54
C THR A 122 -44.94 12.86 -14.46
N LEU A 123 -44.65 11.73 -13.79
CA LEU A 123 -43.31 11.13 -13.72
C LEU A 123 -42.73 10.90 -15.12
N GLN A 124 -43.50 10.31 -16.03
CA GLN A 124 -43.08 10.01 -17.39
C GLN A 124 -42.90 11.27 -18.26
N LYS A 125 -43.77 12.27 -18.10
CA LYS A 125 -43.76 13.47 -18.95
C LYS A 125 -42.74 14.52 -18.50
N GLU A 126 -42.50 14.64 -17.21
CA GLU A 126 -41.76 15.78 -16.65
C GLU A 126 -40.41 15.39 -16.04
N LEU A 127 -40.29 14.20 -15.43
CA LEU A 127 -39.06 13.78 -14.75
C LEU A 127 -38.18 12.84 -15.58
N PHE A 128 -38.77 11.88 -16.31
CA PHE A 128 -37.98 10.98 -17.17
C PHE A 128 -37.12 11.73 -18.19
N PRO A 129 -37.59 12.80 -18.86
CA PRO A 129 -36.75 13.54 -19.80
C PRO A 129 -35.54 14.26 -19.18
N LEU A 130 -35.51 14.39 -17.84
CA LEU A 130 -34.41 15.03 -17.11
C LEU A 130 -33.41 14.03 -16.56
N ALA A 131 -33.80 12.76 -16.40
CA ALA A 131 -32.96 11.76 -15.76
C ALA A 131 -31.91 11.20 -16.73
N GLU A 132 -30.70 10.99 -16.22
CA GLU A 132 -29.64 10.28 -16.92
C GLU A 132 -29.90 8.77 -16.88
N ILE A 133 -30.42 8.28 -15.75
CA ILE A 133 -30.76 6.88 -15.56
C ILE A 133 -32.00 6.72 -14.66
N ILE A 134 -32.85 5.76 -15.03
CA ILE A 134 -33.92 5.25 -14.15
C ILE A 134 -33.58 3.86 -13.61
N THR A 135 -33.99 3.59 -12.37
CA THR A 135 -33.72 2.31 -11.70
C THR A 135 -34.99 1.51 -11.37
N PRO A 136 -35.87 1.14 -12.32
CA PRO A 136 -37.11 0.42 -12.01
C PRO A 136 -36.87 -1.01 -11.53
N ASN A 137 -37.71 -1.50 -10.62
CA ASN A 137 -37.85 -2.93 -10.34
C ASN A 137 -38.76 -3.62 -11.37
N ILE A 138 -38.86 -4.96 -11.33
CA ILE A 138 -39.72 -5.72 -12.26
C ILE A 138 -41.18 -5.21 -12.25
N PRO A 139 -41.92 -5.16 -11.13
CA PRO A 139 -43.28 -4.62 -11.12
C PRO A 139 -43.42 -3.21 -11.71
N GLU A 140 -42.47 -2.33 -11.41
CA GLU A 140 -42.42 -0.96 -11.95
C GLU A 140 -42.24 -0.96 -13.47
N ALA A 141 -41.33 -1.79 -13.99
CA ALA A 141 -41.12 -1.91 -15.42
C ALA A 141 -42.31 -2.55 -16.16
N GLU A 142 -42.96 -3.56 -15.56
CA GLU A 142 -44.20 -4.13 -16.12
C GLU A 142 -45.31 -3.08 -16.18
N ALA A 143 -45.43 -2.22 -15.16
CA ALA A 143 -46.40 -1.12 -15.15
C ALA A 143 -46.11 -0.09 -16.25
N LEU A 144 -44.85 0.33 -16.40
CA LEU A 144 -44.43 1.33 -17.40
C LEU A 144 -44.50 0.81 -18.84
N THR A 145 -44.22 -0.47 -19.06
CA THR A 145 -44.13 -1.05 -20.41
C THR A 145 -45.42 -1.75 -20.85
N GLY A 146 -46.25 -2.20 -19.91
CA GLY A 146 -47.35 -3.14 -20.15
C GLY A 146 -46.90 -4.55 -20.55
N LEU A 147 -45.60 -4.86 -20.48
CA LEU A 147 -45.05 -6.19 -20.75
C LEU A 147 -45.07 -7.04 -19.47
N GLN A 148 -45.02 -8.36 -19.64
CA GLN A 148 -44.85 -9.32 -18.54
C GLN A 148 -43.40 -9.82 -18.55
N ILE A 149 -42.69 -9.67 -17.44
CA ILE A 149 -41.27 -10.00 -17.33
C ILE A 149 -41.13 -11.33 -16.57
N THR A 150 -40.87 -12.40 -17.32
CA THR A 150 -40.85 -13.79 -16.80
C THR A 150 -39.48 -14.47 -16.93
N ASN A 151 -38.60 -13.93 -17.77
CA ASN A 151 -37.26 -14.44 -18.05
C ASN A 151 -36.31 -13.32 -18.51
N ALA A 152 -35.03 -13.65 -18.73
CA ALA A 152 -33.99 -12.70 -19.16
C ALA A 152 -34.35 -11.97 -20.47
N ASP A 153 -34.86 -12.69 -21.47
CA ASP A 153 -35.22 -12.10 -22.77
C ASP A 153 -36.34 -11.05 -22.63
N SER A 154 -37.39 -11.37 -21.86
CA SER A 154 -38.48 -10.43 -21.58
C SER A 154 -38.05 -9.23 -20.73
N MET A 155 -37.02 -9.39 -19.90
CA MET A 155 -36.41 -8.32 -19.12
C MET A 155 -35.62 -7.37 -20.03
N GLU A 156 -34.88 -7.93 -21.00
CA GLU A 156 -34.17 -7.15 -22.01
C GLU A 156 -35.12 -6.43 -22.97
N GLU A 157 -36.21 -7.08 -23.38
CA GLU A 157 -37.27 -6.44 -24.18
C GLU A 157 -37.92 -5.27 -23.42
N ALA A 158 -38.20 -5.43 -22.12
CA ALA A 158 -38.74 -4.36 -21.29
C ALA A 158 -37.76 -3.20 -21.12
N ALA A 159 -36.49 -3.47 -20.86
CA ALA A 159 -35.46 -2.44 -20.72
C ALA A 159 -35.24 -1.68 -22.05
N HIS A 160 -35.20 -2.40 -23.18
CA HIS A 160 -35.14 -1.81 -24.52
C HIS A 160 -36.37 -0.94 -24.80
N LYS A 161 -37.58 -1.40 -24.49
CA LYS A 161 -38.80 -0.60 -24.70
C LYS A 161 -38.80 0.69 -23.89
N LEU A 162 -38.32 0.65 -22.64
CA LEU A 162 -38.16 1.85 -21.81
C LEU A 162 -37.11 2.81 -22.39
N TYR A 163 -35.97 2.28 -22.83
CA TYR A 163 -34.93 3.05 -23.50
C TYR A 163 -35.45 3.74 -24.75
N GLU A 164 -36.14 3.02 -25.65
CA GLU A 164 -36.71 3.58 -26.89
C GLU A 164 -37.84 4.58 -26.62
N SER A 165 -38.70 4.31 -25.63
CA SER A 165 -39.85 5.17 -25.36
C SER A 165 -39.45 6.51 -24.76
N PHE A 166 -38.41 6.52 -23.92
CA PHE A 166 -38.04 7.69 -23.12
C PHE A 166 -36.63 8.24 -23.39
N HIS A 167 -35.85 7.58 -24.23
CA HIS A 167 -34.46 7.94 -24.57
C HIS A 167 -33.56 8.09 -23.33
N ILE A 168 -33.71 7.18 -22.37
CA ILE A 168 -33.05 7.21 -21.06
C ILE A 168 -32.38 5.88 -20.77
N SER A 169 -31.24 5.90 -20.09
CA SER A 169 -30.60 4.66 -19.60
C SER A 169 -31.45 4.00 -18.52
N VAL A 170 -31.50 2.67 -18.52
CA VAL A 170 -32.39 1.91 -17.63
C VAL A 170 -31.58 0.86 -16.88
N LEU A 171 -31.53 0.93 -15.55
CA LEU A 171 -31.09 -0.19 -14.72
C LEU A 171 -32.31 -0.94 -14.22
N LEU A 172 -32.69 -1.98 -14.94
CA LEU A 172 -33.81 -2.84 -14.60
C LEU A 172 -33.36 -3.84 -13.52
N LYS A 173 -33.94 -3.72 -12.32
CA LYS A 173 -33.57 -4.50 -11.14
C LYS A 173 -34.32 -5.84 -11.13
N GLY A 174 -33.61 -6.96 -11.23
CA GLY A 174 -34.23 -8.30 -11.36
C GLY A 174 -34.80 -8.87 -10.06
N GLY A 175 -34.31 -8.38 -8.90
CA GLY A 175 -34.82 -8.78 -7.60
C GLY A 175 -34.84 -10.31 -7.38
N HIS A 176 -35.87 -10.82 -6.71
CA HIS A 176 -35.96 -12.24 -6.30
C HIS A 176 -36.61 -13.19 -7.32
N ARG A 177 -37.02 -12.71 -8.50
CA ARG A 177 -37.90 -13.48 -9.42
C ARG A 177 -37.17 -14.13 -10.61
N ILE A 178 -36.02 -13.62 -11.03
CA ILE A 178 -35.30 -14.09 -12.23
C ILE A 178 -33.83 -14.28 -11.85
N ASN A 179 -33.36 -15.53 -11.92
CA ASN A 179 -31.98 -16.02 -11.66
C ASN A 179 -31.05 -15.07 -10.88
N ASP A 180 -30.84 -15.34 -9.59
CA ASP A 180 -29.68 -14.88 -8.83
C ASP A 180 -29.45 -13.36 -8.72
N ALA A 181 -30.51 -12.55 -8.54
CA ALA A 181 -30.38 -11.10 -8.31
C ALA A 181 -29.61 -10.37 -9.43
N ASN A 182 -29.74 -10.86 -10.67
CA ASN A 182 -29.18 -10.23 -11.85
C ASN A 182 -29.93 -8.94 -12.18
N ASP A 183 -29.20 -7.89 -12.52
CA ASP A 183 -29.77 -6.63 -13.00
C ASP A 183 -29.32 -6.40 -14.44
N LEU A 184 -30.09 -5.64 -15.20
CA LEU A 184 -29.77 -5.30 -16.58
C LEU A 184 -29.65 -3.79 -16.73
N LEU A 185 -28.45 -3.32 -17.07
CA LEU A 185 -28.24 -1.94 -17.50
C LEU A 185 -28.41 -1.85 -19.01
N TYR A 186 -29.44 -1.17 -19.48
CA TYR A 186 -29.64 -0.87 -20.89
C TYR A 186 -29.25 0.59 -21.16
N THR A 187 -28.21 0.79 -21.95
CA THR A 187 -27.69 2.12 -22.29
C THR A 187 -26.98 2.08 -23.64
N ASN A 188 -26.89 3.21 -24.34
CA ASN A 188 -26.21 3.30 -25.64
C ASN A 188 -26.63 2.19 -26.64
N GLY A 189 -27.93 1.86 -26.68
CA GLY A 189 -28.50 0.87 -27.60
C GLY A 189 -28.14 -0.60 -27.34
N HIS A 190 -27.59 -0.95 -26.17
CA HIS A 190 -27.28 -2.34 -25.81
C HIS A 190 -27.50 -2.63 -24.31
N GLY A 191 -27.74 -3.90 -24.01
CA GLY A 191 -27.90 -4.41 -22.65
C GLY A 191 -26.59 -4.92 -22.04
N ILE A 192 -26.33 -4.59 -20.79
CA ILE A 192 -25.20 -5.04 -19.98
C ILE A 192 -25.76 -5.78 -18.76
N TRP A 193 -25.55 -7.09 -18.72
CA TRP A 193 -25.96 -7.92 -17.59
C TRP A 193 -24.99 -7.77 -16.43
N LEU A 194 -25.55 -7.51 -15.25
CA LEU A 194 -24.84 -7.36 -13.99
C LEU A 194 -25.21 -8.53 -13.11
N HIS A 195 -24.34 -9.53 -13.05
CA HIS A 195 -24.61 -10.74 -12.30
C HIS A 195 -24.42 -10.51 -10.80
N GLY A 196 -25.38 -11.00 -10.01
CA GLY A 196 -25.38 -10.91 -8.56
C GLY A 196 -25.32 -12.29 -7.91
N GLU A 197 -25.01 -12.33 -6.62
CA GLU A 197 -25.29 -13.51 -5.79
C GLU A 197 -26.52 -13.21 -4.93
N ARG A 198 -27.42 -14.18 -4.81
CA ARG A 198 -28.56 -14.05 -3.92
C ARG A 198 -28.10 -14.11 -2.46
N ILE A 199 -28.14 -12.96 -1.78
CA ILE A 199 -27.91 -12.90 -0.33
C ILE A 199 -29.19 -13.28 0.42
N ASN A 200 -29.15 -14.32 1.24
CA ASN A 200 -30.26 -14.70 2.11
C ASN A 200 -30.36 -13.76 3.32
N ASN A 201 -31.00 -12.61 3.11
CA ASN A 201 -31.26 -11.60 4.13
C ASN A 201 -32.72 -11.13 4.05
N SER A 202 -33.46 -11.23 5.15
CA SER A 202 -34.85 -10.74 5.24
C SER A 202 -34.97 -9.22 5.32
N ASN A 203 -33.86 -8.54 5.64
CA ASN A 203 -33.77 -7.10 5.81
C ASN A 203 -33.39 -6.43 4.50
N THR A 204 -34.42 -6.13 3.71
CA THR A 204 -34.32 -5.56 2.36
C THR A 204 -34.89 -4.13 2.28
N HIS A 205 -35.26 -3.55 3.42
CA HIS A 205 -35.83 -2.20 3.48
C HIS A 205 -34.76 -1.18 3.08
N GLY A 206 -35.06 -0.38 2.05
CA GLY A 206 -34.15 0.63 1.51
C GLY A 206 -33.15 0.15 0.45
N THR A 207 -33.24 -1.09 -0.05
CA THR A 207 -32.38 -1.60 -1.13
C THR A 207 -32.37 -0.71 -2.39
N GLY A 208 -33.55 -0.30 -2.86
CA GLY A 208 -33.69 0.62 -4.01
C GLY A 208 -33.09 2.01 -3.78
N CYS A 209 -33.38 2.61 -2.62
CA CYS A 209 -32.82 3.91 -2.22
C CYS A 209 -31.29 3.86 -2.10
N THR A 210 -30.77 2.77 -1.55
CA THR A 210 -29.32 2.54 -1.39
C THR A 210 -28.64 2.40 -2.74
N LEU A 211 -29.21 1.62 -3.67
CA LEU A 211 -28.62 1.44 -5.01
C LEU A 211 -28.57 2.77 -5.78
N SER A 212 -29.70 3.44 -5.90
CA SER A 212 -29.82 4.70 -6.66
C SER A 212 -28.95 5.83 -6.06
N SER A 213 -28.88 5.93 -4.73
CA SER A 213 -28.02 6.92 -4.06
C SER A 213 -26.53 6.62 -4.23
N ALA A 214 -26.15 5.35 -4.27
CA ALA A 214 -24.77 4.98 -4.58
C ALA A 214 -24.42 5.32 -6.04
N ILE A 215 -25.35 5.14 -6.99
CA ILE A 215 -25.12 5.48 -8.40
C ILE A 215 -24.90 6.99 -8.53
N ALA A 216 -25.77 7.80 -7.94
CA ALA A 216 -25.62 9.26 -7.94
C ALA A 216 -24.29 9.71 -7.30
N SER A 217 -23.87 9.03 -6.22
CA SER A 217 -22.57 9.28 -5.58
C SER A 217 -21.39 8.99 -6.49
N ASN A 218 -21.45 7.91 -7.27
CA ASN A 218 -20.38 7.55 -8.19
C ASN A 218 -20.36 8.46 -9.44
N LEU A 219 -21.52 8.85 -9.97
CA LEU A 219 -21.61 9.83 -11.05
C LEU A 219 -21.04 11.19 -10.63
N ALA A 220 -21.40 11.68 -9.43
CA ALA A 220 -20.82 12.91 -8.88
C ALA A 220 -19.28 12.86 -8.77
N ARG A 221 -18.72 11.68 -8.57
CA ARG A 221 -17.27 11.43 -8.48
C ARG A 221 -16.59 11.32 -9.85
N GLY A 222 -17.33 11.38 -10.95
CA GLY A 222 -16.82 11.36 -12.32
C GLY A 222 -16.61 9.96 -12.89
N PHE A 223 -17.19 8.92 -12.28
CA PHE A 223 -17.20 7.58 -12.89
C PHE A 223 -18.16 7.53 -14.08
N SER A 224 -17.88 6.62 -15.03
CA SER A 224 -18.82 6.33 -16.11
C SER A 224 -20.14 5.79 -15.56
N LEU A 225 -21.23 5.85 -16.35
CA LEU A 225 -22.52 5.31 -15.93
C LEU A 225 -22.42 3.81 -15.61
N GLU A 226 -21.70 3.05 -16.44
CA GLU A 226 -21.49 1.62 -16.24
C GLU A 226 -20.71 1.34 -14.94
N ASP A 227 -19.59 2.03 -14.73
CA ASP A 227 -18.78 1.88 -13.51
C ASP A 227 -19.55 2.29 -12.26
N SER A 228 -20.35 3.36 -12.37
CA SER A 228 -21.21 3.83 -11.28
C SER A 228 -22.18 2.74 -10.88
N VAL A 229 -22.85 2.11 -11.84
CA VAL A 229 -23.78 1.01 -11.58
C VAL A 229 -23.07 -0.22 -11.00
N ARG A 230 -21.93 -0.64 -11.56
CA ARG A 230 -21.14 -1.79 -11.07
C ARG A 230 -20.72 -1.61 -9.62
N ARG A 231 -20.12 -0.45 -9.29
CA ARG A 231 -19.70 -0.09 -7.93
C ARG A 231 -20.87 -0.06 -6.96
N SER A 232 -22.01 0.49 -7.38
CA SER A 232 -23.20 0.58 -6.54
C SER A 232 -23.84 -0.77 -6.26
N LYS A 233 -23.85 -1.69 -7.24
CA LYS A 233 -24.30 -3.08 -7.03
C LYS A 233 -23.41 -3.82 -6.04
N GLN A 234 -22.10 -3.62 -6.11
CA GLN A 234 -21.16 -4.19 -5.15
C GLN A 234 -21.43 -3.65 -3.73
N TYR A 235 -21.52 -2.33 -3.57
CA TYR A 235 -21.83 -1.71 -2.28
C TYR A 235 -23.15 -2.22 -1.66
N LEU A 236 -24.20 -2.37 -2.48
CA LEU A 236 -25.47 -2.93 -2.02
C LEU A 236 -25.33 -4.38 -1.55
N THR A 237 -24.57 -5.19 -2.30
CA THR A 237 -24.27 -6.59 -1.94
C THR A 237 -23.60 -6.65 -0.57
N ASP A 238 -22.62 -5.79 -0.31
CA ASP A 238 -21.90 -5.77 0.96
C ASP A 238 -22.79 -5.31 2.12
N ALA A 239 -23.66 -4.30 1.89
CA ALA A 239 -24.63 -3.85 2.88
C ALA A 239 -25.67 -4.93 3.22
N LEU A 240 -26.04 -5.77 2.25
CA LEU A 240 -26.88 -6.95 2.46
C LEU A 240 -26.16 -8.06 3.24
N LYS A 241 -24.87 -8.29 2.98
CA LYS A 241 -24.05 -9.30 3.67
C LYS A 241 -23.82 -8.98 5.15
N ALA A 242 -23.87 -7.71 5.53
CA ALA A 242 -23.68 -7.28 6.90
C ALA A 242 -24.81 -7.68 7.87
N GLN A 243 -25.97 -8.14 7.35
CA GLN A 243 -27.06 -8.75 8.13
C GLN A 243 -27.48 -7.97 9.40
N LEU A 244 -27.59 -6.64 9.31
CA LEU A 244 -28.17 -5.85 10.39
C LEU A 244 -29.62 -6.28 10.63
N ASP A 245 -29.91 -6.70 11.86
CA ASP A 245 -31.22 -7.23 12.25
C ASP A 245 -31.91 -6.31 13.25
N LEU A 246 -32.75 -5.42 12.72
CA LEU A 246 -33.50 -4.43 13.50
C LEU A 246 -34.98 -4.45 13.11
N GLY A 247 -35.84 -4.40 14.12
CA GLY A 247 -37.30 -4.34 13.95
C GLY A 247 -37.96 -5.72 13.92
N HIS A 248 -39.26 -5.73 13.61
CA HIS A 248 -40.10 -6.95 13.60
C HIS A 248 -40.64 -7.30 12.20
N GLY A 249 -40.22 -6.57 11.17
CA GLY A 249 -40.64 -6.78 9.78
C GLY A 249 -39.43 -6.76 8.85
N SER A 250 -39.53 -6.14 7.67
CA SER A 250 -38.36 -5.97 6.80
C SER A 250 -37.43 -4.91 7.40
N GLY A 251 -36.32 -5.34 7.98
CA GLY A 251 -35.33 -4.47 8.60
C GLY A 251 -34.49 -3.66 7.59
N PRO A 252 -33.81 -2.61 8.06
CA PRO A 252 -32.93 -1.76 7.26
C PRO A 252 -31.61 -2.47 6.90
N LEU A 253 -30.94 -1.97 5.86
CA LEU A 253 -29.58 -2.38 5.52
C LEU A 253 -28.53 -1.80 6.48
N ASP A 254 -27.38 -2.47 6.61
CA ASP A 254 -26.21 -1.89 7.27
C ASP A 254 -25.39 -1.07 6.27
N HIS A 255 -25.67 0.22 6.17
CA HIS A 255 -24.88 1.13 5.33
C HIS A 255 -23.41 1.23 5.80
N THR A 256 -23.07 0.81 7.02
CA THR A 256 -21.69 0.83 7.52
C THR A 256 -20.88 -0.41 7.15
N LEU A 257 -21.52 -1.43 6.55
CA LEU A 257 -20.90 -2.69 6.12
C LEU A 257 -20.35 -3.54 7.29
N GLY A 258 -21.06 -3.64 8.43
CA GLY A 258 -20.68 -4.52 9.54
C GLY A 258 -19.70 -3.93 10.56
N LYS A 259 -19.45 -2.61 10.51
CA LYS A 259 -18.50 -1.89 11.40
C LYS A 259 -18.94 -1.81 12.88
N HIS A 260 -20.07 -2.44 13.23
CA HIS A 260 -20.61 -2.49 14.57
C HIS A 260 -20.08 -3.66 15.44
N ASN A 261 -19.35 -4.62 14.87
CA ASN A 261 -18.69 -5.68 15.63
C ASN A 261 -17.47 -5.15 16.40
N LYS A 262 -17.46 -5.39 17.72
CA LYS A 262 -16.63 -4.74 18.77
C LYS A 262 -15.09 -4.86 18.66
N ASN A 263 -14.52 -5.23 17.52
CA ASN A 263 -13.08 -5.12 17.23
C ASN A 263 -12.74 -3.99 16.24
N TYR A 264 -13.73 -3.22 15.77
CA TYR A 264 -13.52 -2.08 14.87
C TYR A 264 -13.29 -0.71 15.56
N HIS A 265 -13.21 -0.68 16.90
CA HIS A 265 -13.17 0.57 17.68
C HIS A 265 -11.80 1.23 17.84
N LEU A 266 -10.77 0.82 17.10
CA LEU A 266 -9.50 1.55 17.00
C LEU A 266 -9.30 2.29 15.66
N HIS A 267 -10.18 2.11 14.68
CA HIS A 267 -9.93 2.56 13.30
C HIS A 267 -10.51 3.93 12.90
N ARG A 268 -11.14 4.69 13.81
CA ARG A 268 -11.72 6.02 13.47
C ARG A 268 -11.61 7.10 14.55
N ARG A 269 -10.61 7.02 15.43
CA ARG A 269 -10.16 8.16 16.27
C ARG A 269 -8.86 8.77 15.75
N ARG A 270 -8.85 9.11 14.47
CA ARG A 270 -8.11 10.24 13.92
C ARG A 270 -8.95 10.73 12.75
N ILE A 271 -9.75 11.76 13.01
CA ILE A 271 -10.19 12.67 11.95
C ILE A 271 -8.88 13.16 11.37
N TYR A 272 -8.52 12.60 10.21
CA TYR A 272 -7.48 13.11 9.35
C TYR A 272 -7.74 14.62 9.22
N HIS A 273 -6.85 15.44 9.80
CA HIS A 273 -6.41 16.59 9.03
C HIS A 273 -6.07 16.04 7.65
N MET A 274 -6.73 16.56 6.62
CA MET A 274 -6.47 16.22 5.22
C MET A 274 -4.97 16.04 5.02
N THR A 275 -4.48 14.79 4.97
CA THR A 275 -3.15 14.52 4.45
C THR A 275 -3.30 14.77 2.96
N THR A 276 -2.84 15.95 2.56
CA THR A 276 -2.86 16.45 1.19
C THR A 276 -1.96 15.65 0.24
N TYR A 277 -1.43 14.51 0.69
CA TYR A 277 -0.52 13.62 -0.04
C TYR A 277 -0.78 12.12 0.19
N THR A 278 -0.37 11.28 -0.77
CA THR A 278 -0.46 9.81 -0.73
C THR A 278 0.81 9.16 -0.18
N THR A 279 2.00 9.53 -0.68
CA THR A 279 3.31 8.99 -0.29
C THR A 279 4.31 10.09 0.06
N GLN A 280 5.49 9.77 0.61
CA GLN A 280 6.55 10.78 0.77
C GLN A 280 6.97 11.43 -0.56
N MET A 281 6.97 10.67 -1.66
CA MET A 281 7.25 11.18 -3.00
C MET A 281 6.18 12.17 -3.46
N ASP A 282 4.89 11.84 -3.28
CA ASP A 282 3.78 12.75 -3.59
C ASP A 282 3.83 14.02 -2.72
N ALA A 283 4.13 13.88 -1.43
CA ALA A 283 4.30 15.00 -0.51
C ALA A 283 5.39 15.95 -1.01
N ALA A 284 6.56 15.41 -1.34
CA ALA A 284 7.69 16.18 -1.83
C ALA A 284 7.38 16.90 -3.15
N ARG A 285 6.71 16.22 -4.10
CA ARG A 285 6.27 16.83 -5.38
C ARG A 285 5.27 17.97 -5.20
N LYS A 286 4.44 17.89 -4.16
CA LYS A 286 3.48 18.94 -3.78
C LYS A 286 4.10 20.03 -2.90
N GLY A 287 5.38 19.92 -2.54
CA GLY A 287 6.06 20.86 -1.64
C GLY A 287 5.60 20.77 -0.18
N ILE A 288 5.11 19.60 0.25
CA ILE A 288 4.65 19.33 1.61
C ILE A 288 5.82 18.72 2.40
N VAL A 289 6.29 19.45 3.42
CA VAL A 289 7.28 18.94 4.36
C VAL A 289 6.59 18.03 5.37
N THR A 290 6.85 16.73 5.29
CA THR A 290 6.37 15.75 6.28
C THR A 290 7.29 15.69 7.49
N PRO A 291 6.82 15.20 8.66
CA PRO A 291 7.70 14.91 9.79
C PRO A 291 8.85 13.98 9.43
N GLN A 292 8.61 12.97 8.58
CA GLN A 292 9.61 12.00 8.14
C GLN A 292 10.71 12.67 7.32
N ILE A 293 10.34 13.48 6.31
CA ILE A 293 11.31 14.25 5.50
C ILE A 293 12.16 15.16 6.39
N LYS A 294 11.53 15.84 7.35
CA LYS A 294 12.23 16.72 8.29
C LYS A 294 13.24 15.95 9.15
N THR A 295 12.83 14.84 9.76
CA THR A 295 13.72 14.00 10.57
C THR A 295 14.90 13.47 9.76
N VAL A 296 14.65 12.98 8.55
CA VAL A 296 15.72 12.47 7.66
C VAL A 296 16.68 13.59 7.26
N ALA A 297 16.18 14.78 6.92
CA ALA A 297 17.01 15.94 6.62
C ALA A 297 17.91 16.33 7.80
N GLU A 298 17.37 16.33 9.02
CA GLU A 298 18.13 16.60 10.25
C GLU A 298 19.24 15.56 10.50
N LYS A 299 18.92 14.26 10.39
CA LYS A 299 19.89 13.16 10.56
C LYS A 299 21.03 13.20 9.54
N GLU A 300 20.75 13.63 8.32
CA GLU A 300 21.72 13.68 7.22
C GLU A 300 22.40 15.06 7.09
N HIS A 301 22.18 15.97 8.05
CA HIS A 301 22.72 17.34 8.03
C HIS A 301 22.45 18.08 6.71
N MET A 302 21.28 17.85 6.13
CA MET A 302 20.89 18.36 4.81
C MET A 302 19.73 19.36 4.93
N PRO A 303 19.72 20.48 4.16
CA PRO A 303 18.55 21.35 4.09
C PRO A 303 17.28 20.59 3.66
N VAL A 304 16.16 20.87 4.33
CA VAL A 304 14.87 20.19 4.08
C VAL A 304 14.43 20.37 2.62
N GLU A 305 14.66 21.55 2.04
CA GLU A 305 14.33 21.84 0.64
C GLU A 305 15.10 20.92 -0.31
N LYS A 306 16.37 20.64 0.00
CA LYS A 306 17.19 19.73 -0.81
C LYS A 306 16.75 18.28 -0.64
N MET A 307 16.39 17.88 0.57
CA MET A 307 15.83 16.55 0.83
C MET A 307 14.53 16.33 0.05
N MET A 308 13.60 17.30 0.07
CA MET A 308 12.37 17.23 -0.72
C MET A 308 12.64 17.10 -2.22
N GLU A 309 13.57 17.89 -2.77
CA GLU A 309 13.95 17.78 -4.19
C GLU A 309 14.38 16.35 -4.54
N LEU A 310 15.26 15.75 -3.72
CA LEU A 310 15.76 14.40 -3.94
C LEU A 310 14.67 13.32 -3.81
N VAL A 311 13.74 13.47 -2.86
CA VAL A 311 12.59 12.57 -2.68
C VAL A 311 11.60 12.71 -3.86
N ALA A 312 11.32 13.93 -4.31
CA ALA A 312 10.42 14.18 -5.44
C ALA A 312 10.96 13.62 -6.77
N GLU A 313 12.29 13.67 -6.96
CA GLU A 313 13.01 13.09 -8.08
C GLU A 313 13.18 11.57 -7.99
N GLY A 314 12.85 10.95 -6.85
CA GLY A 314 13.03 9.52 -6.60
C GLY A 314 14.47 9.07 -6.35
N LYS A 315 15.40 10.01 -6.13
CA LYS A 315 16.80 9.74 -5.80
C LYS A 315 17.03 9.41 -4.32
N VAL A 316 16.07 9.75 -3.48
CA VAL A 316 15.97 9.33 -2.09
C VAL A 316 14.62 8.68 -1.87
N ALA A 317 14.60 7.51 -1.25
CA ALA A 317 13.40 6.89 -0.71
C ALA A 317 13.38 7.04 0.82
N ILE A 318 12.22 7.34 1.38
CA ILE A 318 11.95 7.30 2.82
C ILE A 318 10.86 6.26 3.02
N CYS A 319 11.29 5.04 3.36
CA CYS A 319 10.39 3.90 3.56
C CYS A 319 9.61 4.14 4.86
N ALA A 320 8.36 4.60 4.76
CA ALA A 320 7.58 5.05 5.90
C ALA A 320 6.10 4.74 5.72
N ASN A 321 5.75 3.47 5.84
CA ASN A 321 4.36 3.05 5.76
C ASN A 321 3.56 3.75 6.87
N LYS A 322 2.36 4.23 6.53
CA LYS A 322 1.47 4.98 7.42
C LYS A 322 1.09 4.21 8.69
N HIS A 323 1.14 2.88 8.64
CA HIS A 323 0.80 1.99 9.77
C HIS A 323 2.00 1.67 10.66
N HIS A 324 3.24 1.98 10.25
CA HIS A 324 4.42 1.77 11.09
C HIS A 324 4.61 2.93 12.07
N THR A 325 3.94 2.86 13.22
CA THR A 325 3.81 4.01 14.13
C THR A 325 5.02 4.30 15.02
N CYS A 326 5.92 3.34 15.22
CA CYS A 326 7.15 3.50 16.02
C CYS A 326 8.41 3.80 15.17
N LEU A 327 8.25 3.95 13.85
CA LEU A 327 9.36 4.17 12.93
C LEU A 327 10.18 5.41 13.31
N ASN A 328 11.50 5.23 13.37
CA ASN A 328 12.50 6.29 13.38
C ASN A 328 13.04 6.45 11.95
N PRO A 329 12.45 7.31 11.11
CA PRO A 329 12.60 7.27 9.66
C PRO A 329 14.04 7.51 9.22
N GLU A 330 14.46 6.78 8.18
CA GLU A 330 15.77 6.89 7.54
C GLU A 330 15.60 7.17 6.04
N GLY A 331 16.55 7.90 5.47
CA GLY A 331 16.60 8.16 4.03
C GLY A 331 17.58 7.21 3.35
N VAL A 332 17.14 6.60 2.25
CA VAL A 332 17.95 5.72 1.41
C VAL A 332 18.24 6.45 0.09
N GLY A 333 19.50 6.84 -0.13
CA GLY A 333 19.95 7.50 -1.35
C GLY A 333 21.47 7.57 -1.44
N SER A 334 22.01 7.60 -2.66
CA SER A 334 23.47 7.50 -2.90
C SER A 334 24.29 8.69 -2.37
N MET A 335 23.64 9.83 -2.20
CA MET A 335 24.21 11.07 -1.64
C MET A 335 24.09 11.17 -0.11
N LEU A 336 23.40 10.23 0.54
CA LEU A 336 23.24 10.18 1.99
C LEU A 336 24.27 9.23 2.62
N ARG A 337 24.31 9.16 3.95
CA ARG A 337 25.04 8.10 4.66
C ARG A 337 24.55 6.73 4.20
N THR A 338 25.47 5.79 4.02
CA THR A 338 25.15 4.43 3.57
C THR A 338 24.40 3.70 4.68
N LYS A 339 23.24 3.14 4.35
CA LYS A 339 22.40 2.38 5.29
C LYS A 339 22.74 0.90 5.24
N ILE A 340 22.46 0.16 6.31
CA ILE A 340 22.58 -1.31 6.32
C ILE A 340 21.25 -1.99 6.65
N ASN A 341 21.04 -3.15 6.05
CA ASN A 341 19.91 -4.04 6.33
C ASN A 341 20.38 -5.34 6.99
N VAL A 342 19.59 -5.82 7.95
CA VAL A 342 19.78 -7.11 8.61
C VAL A 342 18.60 -8.02 8.31
N ASN A 343 18.89 -9.21 7.77
CA ASN A 343 17.89 -10.24 7.52
C ASN A 343 17.70 -11.11 8.77
N LEU A 344 16.47 -11.18 9.26
CA LEU A 344 16.04 -12.01 10.39
C LEU A 344 14.71 -12.69 10.06
N GLY A 345 14.22 -13.57 10.92
CA GLY A 345 12.89 -14.16 10.74
C GLY A 345 12.71 -15.51 11.40
N VAL A 346 11.44 -15.83 11.63
CA VAL A 346 10.98 -17.09 12.21
C VAL A 346 11.29 -18.23 11.24
N SER A 347 11.94 -19.26 11.77
CA SER A 347 12.32 -20.46 11.03
C SER A 347 11.78 -21.71 11.70
N ARG A 348 11.99 -22.88 11.08
CA ARG A 348 11.62 -24.15 11.70
C ARG A 348 12.34 -24.38 13.04
N ASP A 349 13.56 -23.86 13.15
CA ASP A 349 14.47 -24.07 14.28
C ASP A 349 14.27 -23.05 15.41
N CYS A 350 13.67 -21.88 15.11
CA CYS A 350 13.33 -20.86 16.10
C CYS A 350 11.91 -20.33 15.85
N LYS A 351 10.96 -20.76 16.68
CA LYS A 351 9.52 -20.44 16.57
C LYS A 351 9.03 -19.38 17.56
N ASP A 352 9.91 -18.93 18.45
CA ASP A 352 9.57 -18.00 19.52
C ASP A 352 9.79 -16.56 19.05
N TYR A 353 8.69 -15.82 18.92
CA TYR A 353 8.70 -14.44 18.46
C TYR A 353 9.42 -13.49 19.42
N ASP A 354 9.47 -13.80 20.72
CA ASP A 354 10.16 -12.96 21.69
C ASP A 354 11.67 -13.10 21.55
N ILE A 355 12.16 -14.32 21.30
CA ILE A 355 13.59 -14.57 21.03
C ILE A 355 14.01 -13.90 19.73
N GLU A 356 13.20 -14.02 18.67
CA GLU A 356 13.53 -13.38 17.40
C GLU A 356 13.50 -11.85 17.52
N MET A 357 12.55 -11.29 18.28
CA MET A 357 12.50 -9.86 18.57
C MET A 357 13.72 -9.37 19.37
N GLN A 358 14.29 -10.18 20.26
CA GLN A 358 15.54 -9.82 20.95
C GLN A 358 16.71 -9.67 19.97
N LYS A 359 16.80 -10.52 18.93
CA LYS A 359 17.82 -10.37 17.88
C LYS A 359 17.61 -9.10 17.08
N VAL A 360 16.35 -8.80 16.76
CA VAL A 360 15.96 -7.55 16.06
C VAL A 360 16.42 -6.34 16.86
N MET A 361 16.06 -6.25 18.14
CA MET A 361 16.45 -5.11 18.97
C MET A 361 17.97 -5.03 19.15
N LYS A 362 18.67 -6.16 19.31
CA LYS A 362 20.13 -6.16 19.36
C LYS A 362 20.75 -5.66 18.04
N ALA A 363 20.16 -5.99 16.89
CA ALA A 363 20.61 -5.48 15.61
C ALA A 363 20.41 -3.96 15.48
N VAL A 364 19.26 -3.45 15.93
CA VAL A 364 18.98 -2.01 16.01
C VAL A 364 19.95 -1.30 16.95
N ASP A 365 20.24 -1.87 18.13
CA ASP A 365 21.20 -1.32 19.10
C ASP A 365 22.63 -1.26 18.53
N LEU A 366 22.98 -2.18 17.64
CA LEU A 366 24.25 -2.18 16.89
C LEU A 366 24.23 -1.24 15.68
N GLY A 367 23.13 -0.51 15.47
CA GLY A 367 23.01 0.54 14.46
C GLY A 367 22.51 0.06 13.11
N ALA A 368 21.74 -1.03 13.03
CA ALA A 368 21.02 -1.40 11.82
C ALA A 368 19.85 -0.44 11.55
N GLU A 369 19.79 0.11 10.35
CA GLU A 369 18.72 1.05 9.96
C GLU A 369 17.49 0.36 9.38
N ALA A 370 17.62 -0.91 9.01
CA ALA A 370 16.52 -1.72 8.50
C ALA A 370 16.62 -3.19 8.92
N ILE A 371 15.45 -3.81 9.01
CA ILE A 371 15.26 -5.22 9.27
C ILE A 371 14.39 -5.78 8.15
N MET A 372 14.88 -6.82 7.47
CA MET A 372 14.05 -7.61 6.57
C MET A 372 13.56 -8.86 7.29
N ASP A 373 12.23 -8.97 7.42
CA ASP A 373 11.58 -10.18 7.88
C ASP A 373 11.48 -11.20 6.74
N LEU A 374 12.33 -12.22 6.84
CA LEU A 374 12.40 -13.36 5.93
C LEU A 374 11.81 -14.62 6.56
N SER A 375 10.88 -14.47 7.53
CA SER A 375 10.17 -15.57 8.17
C SER A 375 9.61 -16.52 7.11
N SER A 376 9.85 -17.82 7.31
CA SER A 376 9.54 -18.83 6.29
C SER A 376 8.86 -20.08 6.86
N HIS A 377 8.32 -20.01 8.08
CA HIS A 377 7.67 -21.15 8.71
C HIS A 377 6.58 -20.72 9.71
N GLY A 378 5.50 -21.49 9.78
CA GLY A 378 4.41 -21.26 10.73
C GLY A 378 3.49 -20.12 10.30
N ASN A 379 2.95 -19.37 11.26
CA ASN A 379 2.21 -18.14 10.97
C ASN A 379 3.17 -16.96 11.12
N THR A 380 3.53 -16.31 10.02
CA THR A 380 4.50 -15.21 9.97
C THR A 380 3.89 -13.87 10.41
N GLN A 381 2.58 -13.71 10.24
CA GLN A 381 1.88 -12.44 10.45
C GLN A 381 2.00 -11.88 11.88
N PRO A 382 1.88 -12.67 12.97
CA PRO A 382 2.02 -12.14 14.32
C PRO A 382 3.40 -11.53 14.59
N PHE A 383 4.46 -12.13 14.04
CA PHE A 383 5.81 -11.58 14.17
C PHE A 383 5.97 -10.31 13.34
N ARG A 384 5.49 -10.30 12.10
CA ARG A 384 5.48 -9.12 11.24
C ARG A 384 4.74 -7.93 11.87
N GLN A 385 3.56 -8.16 12.45
CA GLN A 385 2.82 -7.14 13.18
C GLN A 385 3.58 -6.67 14.42
N LYS A 386 4.25 -7.58 15.14
CA LYS A 386 5.08 -7.21 16.29
C LYS A 386 6.24 -6.30 15.87
N LEU A 387 6.92 -6.61 14.76
CA LEU A 387 8.01 -5.79 14.21
C LEU A 387 7.54 -4.36 13.95
N THR A 388 6.42 -4.17 13.26
CA THR A 388 5.91 -2.85 12.86
C THR A 388 5.28 -2.04 14.01
N HIS A 389 5.14 -2.64 15.20
CA HIS A 389 4.66 -1.96 16.41
C HIS A 389 5.77 -1.68 17.43
N GLU A 390 6.86 -2.43 17.41
CA GLU A 390 7.89 -2.36 18.46
C GLU A 390 9.30 -2.01 17.94
N CYS A 391 9.60 -2.21 16.66
CA CYS A 391 10.93 -1.93 16.08
C CYS A 391 10.99 -0.52 15.47
N PRO A 392 11.96 0.33 15.82
CA PRO A 392 12.06 1.67 15.22
C PRO A 392 12.77 1.70 13.85
N ALA A 393 13.36 0.60 13.39
CA ALA A 393 14.05 0.51 12.09
C ALA A 393 13.08 0.25 10.94
N MET A 394 13.44 0.56 9.70
CA MET A 394 12.61 0.27 8.53
C MET A 394 12.35 -1.24 8.41
N ILE A 395 11.11 -1.65 8.19
CA ILE A 395 10.72 -3.06 8.04
C ILE A 395 10.52 -3.42 6.58
N GLY A 396 11.30 -4.37 6.10
CA GLY A 396 11.20 -4.96 4.77
C GLY A 396 10.67 -6.39 4.79
N THR A 397 10.04 -6.83 3.70
CA THR A 397 9.62 -8.23 3.53
C THR A 397 9.77 -8.71 2.08
N VAL A 398 9.66 -10.01 1.87
CA VAL A 398 9.56 -10.62 0.52
C VAL A 398 8.22 -11.37 0.42
N PRO A 399 7.12 -10.73 -0.02
CA PRO A 399 5.76 -11.28 0.03
C PRO A 399 5.61 -12.69 -0.57
N VAL A 400 6.36 -13.01 -1.63
CA VAL A 400 6.30 -14.35 -2.27
C VAL A 400 6.65 -15.51 -1.32
N TYR A 401 7.43 -15.27 -0.27
CA TYR A 401 7.72 -16.31 0.74
C TYR A 401 6.48 -16.62 1.56
N ASP A 402 5.72 -15.59 1.90
CA ASP A 402 4.53 -15.73 2.72
C ASP A 402 3.34 -16.25 1.91
N SER A 403 3.27 -16.02 0.60
CA SER A 403 2.17 -16.54 -0.23
C SER A 403 2.00 -18.06 -0.15
N VAL A 404 3.10 -18.81 -0.12
CA VAL A 404 3.04 -20.28 0.02
C VAL A 404 2.61 -20.69 1.44
N ILE A 405 3.07 -19.94 2.45
CA ILE A 405 2.85 -20.26 3.86
C ILE A 405 1.44 -19.88 4.31
N HIS A 406 0.99 -18.69 3.92
CA HIS A 406 -0.29 -18.10 4.28
C HIS A 406 -1.45 -18.94 3.75
N TYR A 407 -1.40 -19.33 2.48
CA TYR A 407 -2.46 -20.12 1.87
C TYR A 407 -2.33 -21.62 2.10
N GLN A 408 -1.19 -22.11 2.59
CA GLN A 408 -0.91 -23.53 2.80
C GLN A 408 -1.23 -24.41 1.57
N ARG A 409 -0.98 -23.86 0.39
CA ARG A 409 -1.20 -24.50 -0.92
C ARG A 409 0.12 -24.75 -1.62
N ASP A 410 0.15 -25.75 -2.48
CA ASP A 410 1.29 -25.96 -3.36
C ASP A 410 1.42 -24.78 -4.34
N LEU A 411 2.66 -24.48 -4.75
CA LEU A 411 2.94 -23.33 -5.60
C LEU A 411 2.10 -23.33 -6.89
N SER A 412 1.89 -24.50 -7.52
CA SER A 412 1.06 -24.61 -8.72
C SER A 412 -0.43 -24.31 -8.54
N GLU A 413 -0.92 -24.27 -7.30
CA GLU A 413 -2.32 -24.02 -6.97
C GLU A 413 -2.59 -22.55 -6.60
N LEU A 414 -1.52 -21.74 -6.50
CA LEU A 414 -1.64 -20.31 -6.28
C LEU A 414 -1.95 -19.61 -7.61
N THR A 415 -2.84 -18.62 -7.54
CA THR A 415 -3.18 -17.71 -8.63
C THR A 415 -2.31 -16.45 -8.57
N ALA A 416 -2.29 -15.66 -9.65
CA ALA A 416 -1.60 -14.37 -9.64
C ALA A 416 -2.11 -13.46 -8.51
N HIS A 417 -3.43 -13.42 -8.30
CA HIS A 417 -4.08 -12.58 -7.28
C HIS A 417 -3.74 -13.02 -5.85
N ASP A 418 -3.51 -14.32 -5.61
CA ASP A 418 -3.03 -14.79 -4.30
C ASP A 418 -1.70 -14.12 -3.91
N PHE A 419 -0.81 -13.85 -4.87
CA PHE A 419 0.44 -13.11 -4.58
C PHE A 419 0.18 -11.63 -4.30
N ILE A 420 -0.78 -11.01 -4.99
CA ILE A 420 -1.14 -9.59 -4.81
C ILE A 420 -1.81 -9.34 -3.46
N ASP A 421 -2.71 -10.24 -3.05
CA ASP A 421 -3.39 -10.20 -1.75
C ASP A 421 -2.38 -10.19 -0.59
N VAL A 422 -1.29 -10.96 -0.70
CA VAL A 422 -0.24 -11.01 0.32
C VAL A 422 0.56 -9.71 0.37
N ILE A 423 0.76 -9.01 -0.74
CA ILE A 423 1.35 -7.67 -0.75
C ILE A 423 0.47 -6.71 0.03
N ARG A 424 -0.85 -6.73 -0.22
CA ARG A 424 -1.82 -5.91 0.53
C ARG A 424 -1.79 -6.24 2.02
N LEU A 425 -1.77 -7.53 2.38
CA LEU A 425 -1.65 -7.96 3.77
C LEU A 425 -0.41 -7.37 4.46
N HIS A 426 0.75 -7.43 3.80
CA HIS A 426 1.99 -6.85 4.32
C HIS A 426 1.90 -5.32 4.45
N ALA A 427 1.29 -4.65 3.47
CA ALA A 427 1.08 -3.21 3.51
C ALA A 427 0.18 -2.81 4.70
N GLU A 428 -0.90 -3.55 4.94
CA GLU A 428 -1.81 -3.34 6.08
C GLU A 428 -1.15 -3.64 7.43
N ASP A 429 -0.26 -4.62 7.49
CA ASP A 429 0.52 -4.93 8.69
C ASP A 429 1.59 -3.86 9.02
N GLY A 430 1.83 -2.90 8.12
CA GLY A 430 2.75 -1.77 8.34
C GLY A 430 4.16 -1.97 7.82
N VAL A 431 4.39 -2.90 6.88
CA VAL A 431 5.69 -3.08 6.24
C VAL A 431 6.06 -1.82 5.43
N ASP A 432 7.27 -1.29 5.63
CA ASP A 432 7.72 -0.06 4.97
C ASP A 432 8.16 -0.26 3.53
N PHE A 433 8.72 -1.44 3.23
CA PHE A 433 9.09 -1.80 1.86
C PHE A 433 8.92 -3.29 1.54
N VAL A 434 8.59 -3.59 0.28
CA VAL A 434 8.39 -4.96 -0.20
C VAL A 434 9.35 -5.27 -1.35
N THR A 435 10.04 -6.40 -1.26
CA THR A 435 10.89 -6.91 -2.34
C THR A 435 10.05 -7.69 -3.34
N LEU A 436 9.90 -7.15 -4.55
CA LEU A 436 9.09 -7.72 -5.63
C LEU A 436 9.96 -8.07 -6.83
N HIS A 437 9.93 -9.33 -7.21
CA HIS A 437 10.77 -9.87 -8.29
C HIS A 437 10.10 -9.68 -9.66
N CYS A 438 9.77 -8.44 -10.01
CA CYS A 438 9.06 -8.08 -11.24
C CYS A 438 9.96 -8.19 -12.50
N GLY A 439 11.27 -8.34 -12.29
CA GLY A 439 12.32 -8.29 -13.29
C GLY A 439 12.52 -9.57 -14.12
N ILE A 440 11.75 -10.64 -13.85
CA ILE A 440 11.74 -11.87 -14.65
C ILE A 440 10.42 -11.98 -15.43
N THR A 441 10.51 -12.31 -16.71
CA THR A 441 9.36 -12.50 -17.61
C THR A 441 9.51 -13.81 -18.35
N ARG A 442 8.48 -14.26 -19.07
CA ARG A 442 8.59 -15.44 -19.94
C ARG A 442 9.76 -15.38 -20.92
N LYS A 443 10.07 -14.19 -21.45
CA LYS A 443 11.28 -13.98 -22.27
C LYS A 443 12.57 -14.26 -21.50
N THR A 444 12.63 -13.84 -20.24
CA THR A 444 13.79 -14.10 -19.36
C THR A 444 13.97 -15.59 -19.12
N ILE A 445 12.87 -16.34 -18.96
CA ILE A 445 12.90 -17.81 -18.83
C ILE A 445 13.56 -18.47 -20.04
N GLU A 446 13.22 -18.02 -21.26
CA GLU A 446 13.84 -18.54 -22.48
C GLU A 446 15.34 -18.25 -22.55
N GLN A 447 15.74 -17.05 -22.13
CA GLN A 447 17.16 -16.66 -22.07
C GLN A 447 17.94 -17.52 -21.09
N ILE A 448 17.43 -17.73 -19.87
CA ILE A 448 18.08 -18.58 -18.87
C ILE A 448 18.22 -20.02 -19.36
N LYS A 449 17.18 -20.55 -20.05
CA LYS A 449 17.25 -21.90 -20.65
C LYS A 449 18.31 -22.00 -21.74
N LYS A 450 18.56 -20.91 -22.49
CA LYS A 450 19.53 -20.85 -23.58
C LYS A 450 20.95 -20.56 -23.10
N HIS A 451 21.10 -19.66 -22.14
CA HIS A 451 22.36 -19.18 -21.58
C HIS A 451 22.58 -19.83 -20.20
N LYS A 452 23.31 -20.94 -20.20
CA LYS A 452 23.56 -21.72 -18.98
C LYS A 452 24.51 -20.99 -18.05
N ARG A 453 23.95 -20.37 -17.00
CA ARG A 453 24.70 -19.90 -15.83
C ARG A 453 25.34 -21.05 -15.06
N LYS A 454 26.41 -20.76 -14.34
CA LYS A 454 27.09 -21.72 -13.47
C LYS A 454 26.24 -22.08 -12.26
N MET A 455 25.53 -21.11 -11.67
CA MET A 455 24.67 -21.33 -10.48
C MET A 455 23.16 -21.07 -10.73
N ASN A 456 22.71 -21.04 -11.99
CA ASN A 456 21.31 -20.75 -12.34
C ASN A 456 20.76 -19.47 -11.64
N ILE A 457 19.52 -19.49 -11.14
CA ILE A 457 18.94 -18.46 -10.27
C ILE A 457 19.23 -18.83 -8.82
N VAL A 458 19.88 -17.92 -8.09
CA VAL A 458 20.14 -18.06 -6.64
C VAL A 458 19.22 -17.22 -5.77
N SER A 459 18.41 -16.34 -6.38
CA SER A 459 17.37 -15.63 -5.66
C SER A 459 16.26 -16.60 -5.25
N ARG A 460 16.01 -16.74 -3.93
CA ARG A 460 14.89 -17.54 -3.44
C ARG A 460 13.57 -17.03 -4.02
N GLY A 461 13.29 -15.73 -3.93
CA GLY A 461 12.05 -15.16 -4.47
C GLY A 461 11.97 -15.28 -5.99
N GLY A 462 13.07 -14.98 -6.69
CA GLY A 462 13.17 -15.17 -8.13
C GLY A 462 12.92 -16.62 -8.57
N SER A 463 13.47 -17.59 -7.83
CA SER A 463 13.30 -19.01 -8.12
C SER A 463 11.86 -19.51 -7.91
N LEU A 464 11.16 -19.01 -6.89
CA LEU A 464 9.74 -19.32 -6.65
C LEU A 464 8.84 -18.77 -7.75
N VAL A 465 9.01 -17.50 -8.14
CA VAL A 465 8.26 -16.92 -9.24
C VAL A 465 8.58 -17.64 -10.56
N PHE A 466 9.85 -17.93 -10.83
CA PHE A 466 10.26 -18.69 -12.02
C PHE A 466 9.62 -20.09 -12.06
N ALA A 467 9.59 -20.78 -10.92
CA ALA A 467 8.98 -22.10 -10.81
C ALA A 467 7.46 -22.03 -11.04
N TRP A 468 6.79 -21.05 -10.41
CA TRP A 468 5.36 -20.81 -10.60
C TRP A 468 5.02 -20.60 -12.07
N MET A 469 5.70 -19.64 -12.73
CA MET A 469 5.50 -19.35 -14.16
C MET A 469 5.76 -20.58 -15.05
N SER A 470 6.76 -21.39 -14.70
CA SER A 470 7.09 -22.60 -15.46
C SER A 470 6.04 -23.71 -15.30
N MET A 471 5.38 -23.78 -14.15
CA MET A 471 4.36 -24.79 -13.84
C MET A 471 2.99 -24.40 -14.41
N THR A 472 2.63 -23.12 -14.36
CA THR A 472 1.31 -22.61 -14.78
C THR A 472 1.29 -22.17 -16.25
N GLY A 473 2.43 -21.73 -16.80
CA GLY A 473 2.53 -21.13 -18.12
C GLY A 473 2.13 -19.64 -18.17
N GLU A 474 1.75 -19.08 -17.03
CA GLU A 474 1.36 -17.67 -16.87
C GLU A 474 2.58 -16.72 -16.90
N GLU A 475 2.34 -15.44 -17.08
CA GLU A 475 3.38 -14.40 -16.96
C GLU A 475 3.63 -14.08 -15.48
N ASN A 476 4.78 -13.46 -15.17
CA ASN A 476 5.11 -13.06 -13.80
C ASN A 476 3.98 -12.19 -13.20
N PRO A 477 3.37 -12.61 -12.08
CA PRO A 477 2.22 -11.92 -11.51
C PRO A 477 2.58 -10.50 -11.08
N PHE A 478 3.79 -10.27 -10.58
CA PHE A 478 4.23 -8.94 -10.16
C PHE A 478 4.52 -8.01 -11.34
N TYR A 479 4.77 -8.55 -12.52
CA TYR A 479 4.98 -7.78 -13.74
C TYR A 479 3.65 -7.47 -14.45
N GLU A 480 2.79 -8.47 -14.57
CA GLU A 480 1.48 -8.36 -15.21
C GLU A 480 0.55 -7.41 -14.45
N TYR A 481 0.44 -7.60 -13.13
CA TYR A 481 -0.45 -6.83 -12.24
C TYR A 481 0.27 -5.68 -11.55
N PHE A 482 1.34 -5.14 -12.15
CA PHE A 482 2.18 -4.12 -11.50
C PHE A 482 1.38 -2.86 -11.13
N ASP A 483 0.42 -2.41 -11.94
CA ASP A 483 -0.36 -1.20 -11.62
C ASP A 483 -1.27 -1.40 -10.40
N GLU A 484 -1.83 -2.59 -10.19
CA GLU A 484 -2.63 -2.90 -9.00
C GLU A 484 -1.75 -2.91 -7.73
N ILE A 485 -0.50 -3.37 -7.86
CA ILE A 485 0.51 -3.28 -6.80
C ILE A 485 0.83 -1.82 -6.50
N LEU A 486 0.94 -0.96 -7.52
CA LEU A 486 1.19 0.46 -7.33
C LEU A 486 0.04 1.13 -6.56
N ASP A 487 -1.22 0.77 -6.83
CA ASP A 487 -2.37 1.26 -6.08
C ASP A 487 -2.29 0.88 -4.59
N ILE A 488 -1.89 -0.36 -4.27
CA ILE A 488 -1.65 -0.81 -2.88
C ILE A 488 -0.53 0.02 -2.23
N CYS A 489 0.60 0.15 -2.92
CA CYS A 489 1.76 0.85 -2.39
C CYS A 489 1.50 2.34 -2.17
N GLU A 490 0.78 3.01 -3.08
CA GLU A 490 0.39 4.41 -2.95
C GLU A 490 -0.60 4.64 -1.80
N GLU A 491 -1.56 3.71 -1.62
CA GLU A 491 -2.52 3.76 -0.52
C GLU A 491 -1.83 3.79 0.86
N HIS A 492 -0.77 2.99 1.03
CA HIS A 492 -0.13 2.76 2.33
C HIS A 492 1.23 3.46 2.52
N ASP A 493 1.79 4.09 1.47
CA ASP A 493 3.18 4.61 1.42
C ASP A 493 4.23 3.50 1.59
N VAL A 494 4.01 2.37 0.91
CA VAL A 494 4.97 1.25 0.86
C VAL A 494 5.95 1.50 -0.27
N THR A 495 7.24 1.46 0.03
CA THR A 495 8.31 1.56 -0.98
C THR A 495 8.49 0.21 -1.67
N ILE A 496 8.60 0.20 -3.00
CA ILE A 496 8.92 -1.02 -3.74
C ILE A 496 10.44 -1.19 -3.80
N SER A 497 10.93 -2.31 -3.27
CA SER A 497 12.28 -2.81 -3.55
C SER A 497 12.21 -3.72 -4.77
N LEU A 498 12.61 -3.23 -5.93
CA LEU A 498 12.59 -4.02 -7.16
C LEU A 498 13.68 -5.08 -7.11
N GLY A 499 13.27 -6.33 -6.86
CA GLY A 499 14.14 -7.46 -6.56
C GLY A 499 14.96 -7.95 -7.74
N ASP A 500 16.15 -8.49 -7.43
CA ASP A 500 17.17 -8.95 -8.38
C ASP A 500 17.12 -10.46 -8.60
N ALA A 501 16.04 -10.97 -9.20
CA ALA A 501 15.82 -12.40 -9.39
C ALA A 501 16.98 -13.08 -10.14
N CYS A 502 17.60 -12.36 -11.07
CA CYS A 502 18.72 -12.78 -11.88
C CYS A 502 20.06 -12.26 -11.34
N ARG A 503 20.22 -11.99 -10.05
CA ARG A 503 21.55 -11.72 -9.49
C ARG A 503 22.52 -12.89 -9.68
N PRO A 504 23.84 -12.61 -9.82
CA PRO A 504 24.87 -13.65 -9.89
C PRO A 504 25.09 -14.31 -8.51
N GLY A 505 25.14 -15.64 -8.50
CA GLY A 505 25.47 -16.44 -7.31
C GLY A 505 26.91 -16.94 -7.26
N CYS A 506 27.70 -16.63 -8.29
CA CYS A 506 29.14 -16.83 -8.31
C CYS A 506 29.77 -15.80 -9.24
N LEU A 507 31.09 -15.61 -9.12
CA LEU A 507 31.82 -14.62 -9.91
C LEU A 507 31.72 -14.86 -11.42
N ALA A 508 31.56 -16.12 -11.85
CA ALA A 508 31.46 -16.47 -13.26
C ALA A 508 30.16 -16.01 -13.94
N ASP A 509 29.11 -15.78 -13.15
CA ASP A 509 27.81 -15.33 -13.63
C ASP A 509 27.64 -13.80 -13.52
N ALA A 510 28.66 -13.10 -13.01
CA ALA A 510 28.62 -11.65 -12.79
C ALA A 510 28.57 -10.86 -14.10
N THR A 511 27.72 -9.84 -14.13
CA THR A 511 27.51 -8.93 -15.26
C THR A 511 27.12 -9.67 -16.55
N ASP A 512 26.40 -10.79 -16.42
CA ASP A 512 25.93 -11.54 -17.58
C ASP A 512 24.68 -10.91 -18.23
N VAL A 513 24.25 -11.48 -19.35
CA VAL A 513 23.08 -10.98 -20.10
C VAL A 513 21.80 -11.01 -19.26
N CYS A 514 21.57 -12.06 -18.48
CA CYS A 514 20.34 -12.20 -17.70
C CYS A 514 20.25 -11.14 -16.60
N GLN A 515 21.37 -10.83 -15.93
CA GLN A 515 21.42 -9.79 -14.91
C GLN A 515 21.13 -8.41 -15.51
N ILE A 516 21.77 -8.08 -16.64
CA ILE A 516 21.60 -6.76 -17.27
C ILE A 516 20.21 -6.60 -17.88
N GLU A 517 19.65 -7.63 -18.51
CA GLU A 517 18.28 -7.58 -19.06
C GLU A 517 17.20 -7.42 -17.97
N GLU A 518 17.41 -8.01 -16.79
CA GLU A 518 16.56 -7.74 -15.63
C GLU A 518 16.68 -6.28 -15.22
N LEU A 519 17.90 -5.78 -15.01
CA LEU A 519 18.16 -4.40 -14.56
C LEU A 519 17.53 -3.35 -15.48
N VAL A 520 17.61 -3.55 -16.81
CA VAL A 520 16.94 -2.69 -17.80
C VAL A 520 15.43 -2.59 -17.51
N ARG A 521 14.79 -3.73 -17.24
CA ARG A 521 13.36 -3.78 -16.95
C ARG A 521 13.01 -3.15 -15.61
N LEU A 522 13.87 -3.33 -14.60
CA LEU A 522 13.70 -2.66 -13.32
C LEU A 522 13.75 -1.13 -13.49
N GLY A 523 14.58 -0.61 -14.41
CA GLY A 523 14.56 0.80 -14.80
C GLY A 523 13.22 1.27 -15.40
N GLU A 524 12.61 0.46 -16.27
CA GLU A 524 11.29 0.74 -16.84
C GLU A 524 10.19 0.76 -15.75
N LEU A 525 10.21 -0.23 -14.86
CA LEU A 525 9.27 -0.34 -13.75
C LEU A 525 9.46 0.78 -12.71
N THR A 526 10.69 1.22 -12.49
CA THR A 526 11.00 2.39 -11.65
C THR A 526 10.26 3.63 -12.16
N LYS A 527 10.34 3.89 -13.47
CA LYS A 527 9.65 5.04 -14.09
C LYS A 527 8.13 4.93 -13.96
N ARG A 528 7.59 3.72 -14.14
CA ARG A 528 6.16 3.43 -14.04
C ARG A 528 5.65 3.64 -12.61
N ALA A 529 6.38 3.17 -11.60
CA ALA A 529 6.09 3.40 -10.19
C ALA A 529 6.16 4.89 -9.80
N TRP A 530 7.20 5.60 -10.27
CA TRP A 530 7.31 7.04 -10.04
C TRP A 530 6.17 7.83 -10.68
N ALA A 531 5.58 7.38 -11.80
CA ALA A 531 4.40 8.02 -12.37
C ALA A 531 3.15 7.90 -11.46
N HIS A 532 3.12 6.87 -10.61
CA HIS A 532 2.10 6.62 -9.57
C HIS A 532 2.51 7.12 -8.17
N ASN A 533 3.51 8.01 -8.07
CA ASN A 533 4.06 8.50 -6.81
C ASN A 533 4.56 7.40 -5.84
N VAL A 534 4.80 6.18 -6.30
CA VAL A 534 5.33 5.11 -5.46
C VAL A 534 6.84 5.23 -5.40
N GLN A 535 7.40 5.22 -4.19
CA GLN A 535 8.84 5.24 -3.96
C GLN A 535 9.46 3.92 -4.38
N VAL A 536 10.66 3.96 -4.96
CA VAL A 536 11.35 2.77 -5.46
C VAL A 536 12.80 2.78 -5.03
N MET A 537 13.29 1.62 -4.61
CA MET A 537 14.71 1.28 -4.64
C MET A 537 14.90 0.03 -5.51
N VAL A 538 16.09 -0.13 -6.08
CA VAL A 538 16.42 -1.26 -6.97
C VAL A 538 17.38 -2.18 -6.22
N GLU A 539 17.15 -3.48 -6.27
CA GLU A 539 18.10 -4.47 -5.73
C GLU A 539 19.17 -4.83 -6.75
N GLY A 540 20.35 -5.16 -6.25
CA GLY A 540 21.56 -5.35 -7.03
C GLY A 540 22.41 -6.52 -6.57
N PRO A 541 23.42 -6.87 -7.39
CA PRO A 541 24.01 -8.20 -7.41
C PRO A 541 24.63 -8.66 -6.10
N GLY A 542 24.71 -9.99 -5.98
CA GLY A 542 25.39 -10.71 -4.91
C GLY A 542 26.88 -10.95 -5.18
N HIS A 543 27.22 -11.84 -6.11
CA HIS A 543 28.64 -12.23 -6.35
C HIS A 543 29.22 -11.49 -7.55
N VAL A 544 30.19 -10.60 -7.31
CA VAL A 544 30.76 -9.73 -8.36
C VAL A 544 32.28 -9.56 -8.17
N PRO A 545 33.12 -9.91 -9.17
CA PRO A 545 34.55 -9.61 -9.12
C PRO A 545 34.80 -8.13 -8.85
N LEU A 546 35.81 -7.82 -8.03
CA LEU A 546 36.04 -6.46 -7.53
C LEU A 546 36.15 -5.40 -8.65
N ASP A 547 36.76 -5.74 -9.79
CA ASP A 547 36.92 -4.86 -10.94
C ASP A 547 35.59 -4.50 -11.64
N GLN A 548 34.54 -5.28 -11.43
CA GLN A 548 33.22 -5.08 -12.02
C GLN A 548 32.23 -4.36 -11.11
N VAL A 549 32.52 -4.23 -9.82
CA VAL A 549 31.60 -3.64 -8.83
C VAL A 549 31.24 -2.20 -9.20
N ALA A 550 32.24 -1.35 -9.48
CA ALA A 550 32.01 0.05 -9.85
C ALA A 550 31.23 0.19 -11.17
N ALA A 551 31.47 -0.70 -12.13
CA ALA A 551 30.73 -0.72 -13.39
C ALA A 551 29.24 -1.02 -13.17
N ASN A 552 28.91 -1.99 -12.30
CA ASN A 552 27.52 -2.31 -11.95
C ASN A 552 26.81 -1.09 -11.33
N MET A 553 27.47 -0.37 -10.43
CA MET A 553 26.90 0.85 -9.83
C MET A 553 26.60 1.91 -10.90
N LYS A 554 27.54 2.12 -11.83
CA LYS A 554 27.38 3.13 -12.88
C LYS A 554 26.25 2.79 -13.87
N VAL A 555 26.13 1.51 -14.22
CA VAL A 555 25.06 1.01 -15.09
C VAL A 555 23.70 1.23 -14.44
N GLN A 556 23.53 0.83 -13.18
CA GLN A 556 22.28 1.03 -12.46
C GLN A 556 21.90 2.51 -12.35
N GLN A 557 22.84 3.38 -11.97
CA GLN A 557 22.56 4.82 -11.85
C GLN A 557 22.02 5.42 -13.15
N THR A 558 22.51 4.93 -14.29
CA THR A 558 22.11 5.41 -15.60
C THR A 558 20.74 4.86 -16.01
N ILE A 559 20.55 3.54 -15.90
CA ILE A 559 19.34 2.84 -16.34
C ILE A 559 18.15 3.15 -15.43
N CYS A 560 18.37 3.17 -14.12
CA CYS A 560 17.36 3.39 -13.10
C CYS A 560 17.28 4.85 -12.66
N MET A 561 17.82 5.78 -13.45
CA MET A 561 17.65 7.23 -13.29
C MET A 561 18.08 7.77 -11.91
N GLY A 562 19.06 7.12 -11.27
CA GLY A 562 19.55 7.48 -9.95
C GLY A 562 18.67 7.02 -8.78
N ALA A 563 17.70 6.11 -9.01
CA ALA A 563 17.00 5.44 -7.92
C ALA A 563 17.99 4.79 -6.94
N PRO A 564 17.70 4.76 -5.63
CA PRO A 564 18.58 4.16 -4.64
C PRO A 564 18.88 2.69 -4.98
N PHE A 565 20.15 2.31 -4.82
CA PHE A 565 20.62 0.96 -5.13
C PHE A 565 20.91 0.18 -3.84
N TYR A 566 20.30 -0.99 -3.72
CA TYR A 566 20.36 -1.88 -2.56
C TYR A 566 21.07 -3.18 -2.94
N VAL A 567 22.26 -3.43 -2.38
CA VAL A 567 23.13 -4.54 -2.83
C VAL A 567 23.38 -5.55 -1.71
N LEU A 568 23.48 -6.84 -2.06
CA LEU A 568 23.81 -7.92 -1.14
C LEU A 568 25.32 -8.18 -1.12
N GLY A 569 26.04 -7.53 -0.21
CA GLY A 569 27.51 -7.46 -0.28
C GLY A 569 27.94 -6.33 -1.23
N PRO A 570 28.48 -6.60 -2.44
CA PRO A 570 28.66 -7.91 -3.09
C PRO A 570 29.87 -8.73 -2.60
N LEU A 571 29.79 -10.06 -2.71
CA LEU A 571 30.92 -10.96 -2.48
C LEU A 571 31.91 -10.88 -3.65
N VAL A 572 33.16 -10.56 -3.34
CA VAL A 572 34.21 -10.35 -4.35
C VAL A 572 35.05 -11.60 -4.64
N THR A 573 34.78 -12.69 -3.94
CA THR A 573 35.42 -13.99 -4.11
C THR A 573 34.56 -15.11 -3.53
N ASP A 574 34.51 -16.27 -4.21
CA ASP A 574 33.63 -17.39 -3.84
C ASP A 574 34.33 -18.46 -2.97
N ILE A 575 35.60 -18.26 -2.62
CA ILE A 575 36.46 -19.31 -2.04
C ILE A 575 36.62 -19.21 -0.52
N ALA A 576 35.86 -18.34 0.16
CA ALA A 576 36.01 -18.09 1.59
C ALA A 576 34.72 -18.29 2.42
N PRO A 577 33.96 -19.39 2.22
CA PRO A 577 32.78 -19.67 3.04
C PRO A 577 33.19 -19.75 4.52
N GLY A 578 32.37 -19.18 5.40
CA GLY A 578 32.74 -18.93 6.81
C GLY A 578 33.29 -17.51 7.05
N TYR A 579 33.71 -16.82 5.98
CA TYR A 579 34.26 -15.47 6.00
C TYR A 579 33.59 -14.56 4.97
N ASP A 580 32.39 -14.93 4.51
CA ASP A 580 31.69 -14.20 3.45
C ASP A 580 31.30 -12.78 3.88
N HIS A 581 31.05 -12.53 5.17
CA HIS A 581 30.95 -11.17 5.72
C HIS A 581 32.16 -10.27 5.38
N ILE A 582 33.38 -10.81 5.31
CA ILE A 582 34.59 -10.06 4.94
C ILE A 582 34.63 -9.83 3.42
N THR A 583 34.37 -10.88 2.63
CA THR A 583 34.37 -10.76 1.17
C THR A 583 33.31 -9.77 0.69
N ALA A 584 32.14 -9.80 1.34
CA ALA A 584 31.03 -8.90 1.13
C ALA A 584 31.34 -7.48 1.59
N ALA A 585 32.02 -7.28 2.72
CA ALA A 585 32.41 -5.95 3.19
C ALA A 585 33.37 -5.23 2.21
N ILE A 586 34.30 -5.98 1.59
CA ILE A 586 35.21 -5.42 0.57
C ILE A 586 34.40 -4.93 -0.64
N GLY A 587 33.51 -5.77 -1.18
CA GLY A 587 32.67 -5.38 -2.31
C GLY A 587 31.68 -4.28 -1.95
N GLY A 588 31.08 -4.35 -0.76
CA GLY A 588 30.11 -3.38 -0.25
C GLY A 588 30.69 -2.00 -0.06
N ALA A 589 31.92 -1.88 0.45
CA ALA A 589 32.62 -0.60 0.55
C ALA A 589 32.87 0.00 -0.85
N VAL A 590 33.29 -0.81 -1.82
CA VAL A 590 33.50 -0.38 -3.21
C VAL A 590 32.18 -0.03 -3.90
N ALA A 591 31.10 -0.77 -3.64
CA ALA A 591 29.78 -0.49 -4.17
C ALA A 591 29.23 0.83 -3.60
N ALA A 592 29.26 1.00 -2.29
CA ALA A 592 28.77 2.18 -1.60
C ALA A 592 29.55 3.44 -1.95
N MET A 593 30.89 3.38 -2.06
CA MET A 593 31.67 4.56 -2.50
C MET A 593 31.37 4.95 -3.95
N ASN A 594 30.86 4.02 -4.76
CA ASN A 594 30.42 4.26 -6.13
C ASN A 594 28.89 4.48 -6.25
N GLY A 595 28.19 4.61 -5.12
CA GLY A 595 26.80 5.06 -5.08
C GLY A 595 25.74 4.01 -4.73
N ALA A 596 26.11 2.82 -4.23
CA ALA A 596 25.14 2.01 -3.49
C ALA A 596 24.68 2.78 -2.25
N ALA A 597 23.37 2.81 -2.02
CA ALA A 597 22.74 3.56 -0.93
C ALA A 597 22.50 2.69 0.31
N PHE A 598 22.39 1.38 0.09
CA PHE A 598 21.90 0.43 1.08
C PHE A 598 22.65 -0.90 0.92
N LEU A 599 23.21 -1.42 2.00
CA LEU A 599 23.95 -2.67 2.01
C LEU A 599 23.16 -3.73 2.78
N CYS A 600 22.75 -4.81 2.11
CA CYS A 600 22.29 -6.00 2.80
C CYS A 600 23.50 -6.69 3.37
N TYR A 601 23.50 -6.91 4.68
CA TYR A 601 24.61 -7.55 5.33
C TYR A 601 24.81 -8.99 4.83
N VAL A 602 26.00 -9.51 5.06
CA VAL A 602 26.32 -10.92 4.84
C VAL A 602 26.95 -11.41 6.13
N THR A 603 26.55 -12.60 6.58
CA THR A 603 27.03 -13.17 7.85
C THR A 603 28.18 -14.16 7.59
N PRO A 604 28.97 -14.51 8.61
CA PRO A 604 29.90 -15.65 8.51
C PRO A 604 29.21 -16.97 8.09
N ALA A 605 27.94 -17.14 8.45
CA ALA A 605 27.16 -18.34 8.16
C ALA A 605 26.60 -18.41 6.72
N GLU A 606 26.77 -17.34 5.91
CA GLU A 606 26.33 -17.34 4.51
C GLU A 606 26.87 -18.57 3.77
N HIS A 607 26.04 -19.16 2.91
CA HIS A 607 26.30 -20.42 2.19
C HIS A 607 26.52 -21.68 3.06
N LEU A 608 26.42 -21.58 4.39
CA LEU A 608 26.72 -22.68 5.31
C LEU A 608 25.54 -23.05 6.21
N ALA A 609 24.88 -22.08 6.84
CA ALA A 609 23.85 -22.33 7.84
C ALA A 609 22.96 -21.10 8.09
N LEU A 610 21.94 -21.25 8.94
CA LEU A 610 21.24 -20.11 9.54
C LEU A 610 22.16 -19.40 10.54
N PRO A 611 22.23 -18.06 10.53
CA PRO A 611 23.13 -17.33 11.42
C PRO A 611 22.65 -17.38 12.88
N ASN A 612 23.60 -17.55 13.79
CA ASN A 612 23.38 -17.35 15.22
C ASN A 612 23.57 -15.86 15.61
N VAL A 613 23.41 -15.54 16.90
CA VAL A 613 23.52 -14.15 17.41
C VAL A 613 24.89 -13.52 17.13
N GLU A 614 25.96 -14.30 17.26
CA GLU A 614 27.32 -13.82 16.99
C GLU A 614 27.54 -13.61 15.48
N ASP A 615 27.03 -14.52 14.63
CA ASP A 615 27.10 -14.36 13.17
C ASP A 615 26.39 -13.07 12.72
N VAL A 616 25.23 -12.76 13.32
CA VAL A 616 24.50 -11.51 13.08
C VAL A 616 25.34 -10.31 13.53
N LYS A 617 25.92 -10.34 14.73
CA LYS A 617 26.80 -9.27 15.23
C LYS A 617 27.97 -9.03 14.27
N GLN A 618 28.69 -10.07 13.86
CA GLN A 618 29.83 -9.98 12.95
C GLN A 618 29.42 -9.41 11.58
N GLY A 619 28.28 -9.85 11.03
CA GLY A 619 27.75 -9.33 9.76
C GLY A 619 27.39 -7.84 9.84
N ILE A 620 26.76 -7.41 10.94
CA ILE A 620 26.43 -6.00 11.19
C ILE A 620 27.70 -5.16 11.26
N ILE A 621 28.66 -5.55 12.11
CA ILE A 621 29.90 -4.80 12.28
C ILE A 621 30.68 -4.69 10.97
N ALA A 622 30.81 -5.79 10.21
CA ALA A 622 31.47 -5.78 8.91
C ALA A 622 30.78 -4.81 7.91
N SER A 623 29.45 -4.80 7.89
CA SER A 623 28.67 -3.94 7.00
C SER A 623 28.71 -2.47 7.43
N LYS A 624 28.67 -2.17 8.74
CA LYS A 624 28.84 -0.80 9.27
C LYS A 624 30.23 -0.25 8.96
N ILE A 625 31.27 -1.08 9.06
CA ILE A 625 32.63 -0.69 8.66
C ILE A 625 32.67 -0.35 7.17
N ALA A 626 32.08 -1.20 6.32
CA ALA A 626 32.03 -0.97 4.87
C ALA A 626 31.26 0.32 4.52
N ALA A 627 30.09 0.52 5.12
CA ALA A 627 29.26 1.71 4.97
C ALA A 627 30.00 2.98 5.40
N HIS A 628 30.63 2.97 6.58
CA HIS A 628 31.38 4.10 7.13
C HIS A 628 32.60 4.46 6.27
N ALA A 629 33.37 3.45 5.85
CA ALA A 629 34.52 3.65 4.96
C ALA A 629 34.09 4.28 3.62
N ALA A 630 32.95 3.84 3.07
CA ALA A 630 32.38 4.42 1.87
C ALA A 630 31.88 5.86 2.10
N ASP A 631 31.28 6.16 3.25
CA ASP A 631 30.81 7.51 3.58
C ASP A 631 31.96 8.52 3.68
N ILE A 632 33.10 8.11 4.26
CA ILE A 632 34.34 8.90 4.24
C ILE A 632 34.81 9.12 2.80
N ALA A 633 34.83 8.07 1.97
CA ALA A 633 35.26 8.16 0.57
C ALA A 633 34.34 9.06 -0.28
N LYS A 634 33.04 9.05 -0.02
CA LYS A 634 32.05 9.95 -0.64
C LYS A 634 32.17 11.40 -0.16
N GLY A 635 32.85 11.64 0.96
CA GLY A 635 32.94 12.97 1.58
C GLY A 635 31.64 13.39 2.24
N ILE A 636 30.88 12.45 2.82
CA ILE A 636 29.66 12.76 3.56
C ILE A 636 30.02 13.68 4.75
N PRO A 637 29.28 14.80 4.96
CA PRO A 637 29.56 15.70 6.08
C PRO A 637 29.63 14.96 7.41
N HIS A 638 30.63 15.32 8.24
CA HIS A 638 30.85 14.77 9.58
C HIS A 638 31.18 13.27 9.65
N ALA A 639 31.25 12.54 8.53
CA ALA A 639 31.54 11.11 8.56
C ALA A 639 32.91 10.79 9.19
N ARG A 640 33.94 11.59 8.92
CA ARG A 640 35.30 11.36 9.47
C ARG A 640 35.48 11.88 10.91
N ASP A 641 34.55 12.67 11.45
CA ASP A 641 34.74 13.34 12.74
C ASP A 641 34.99 12.33 13.88
N ILE A 642 34.35 11.15 13.83
CA ILE A 642 34.55 10.08 14.82
C ILE A 642 35.92 9.40 14.70
N ASP A 643 36.46 9.25 13.48
CA ASP A 643 37.82 8.74 13.25
C ASP A 643 38.87 9.72 13.77
N ASP A 644 38.66 11.02 13.54
CA ASP A 644 39.55 12.07 14.03
C ASP A 644 39.49 12.14 15.58
N LYS A 645 38.30 11.98 16.19
CA LYS A 645 38.15 11.86 17.65
C LYS A 645 38.84 10.61 18.21
N MET A 646 38.73 9.46 17.53
CA MET A 646 39.45 8.24 17.89
C MET A 646 40.97 8.45 17.82
N ALA A 647 41.47 9.18 16.81
CA ALA A 647 42.88 9.52 16.70
C ALA A 647 43.34 10.42 17.84
N ASP A 648 42.53 11.40 18.25
CA ASP A 648 42.82 12.25 19.41
C ASP A 648 42.88 11.44 20.72
N ALA A 649 41.93 10.54 20.96
CA ALA A 649 41.92 9.66 22.13
C ALA A 649 43.15 8.72 22.13
N ARG A 650 43.49 8.12 20.99
CA ARG A 650 44.69 7.29 20.82
C ARG A 650 45.98 8.07 21.09
N ARG A 651 46.04 9.33 20.64
CA ARG A 651 47.21 10.18 20.84
C ARG A 651 47.53 10.39 22.31
N VAL A 652 46.52 10.55 23.17
CA VAL A 652 46.71 10.73 24.61
C VAL A 652 46.61 9.43 25.41
N LEU A 653 46.48 8.29 24.74
CA LEU A 653 46.33 6.96 25.34
C LEU A 653 45.10 6.86 26.28
N ASP A 654 44.05 7.61 25.99
CA ASP A 654 42.79 7.53 26.72
C ASP A 654 41.99 6.34 26.19
N TRP A 655 41.99 5.24 26.94
CA TRP A 655 41.33 3.99 26.54
C TRP A 655 39.81 4.09 26.61
N ASP A 656 39.27 4.75 27.63
CA ASP A 656 37.82 4.89 27.77
C ASP A 656 37.27 5.75 26.63
N ALA A 657 37.92 6.85 26.29
CA ALA A 657 37.53 7.67 25.15
C ALA A 657 37.68 6.94 23.80
N GLN A 658 38.64 6.01 23.67
CA GLN A 658 38.74 5.15 22.49
C GLN A 658 37.57 4.17 22.40
N PHE A 659 37.20 3.53 23.52
CA PHE A 659 36.05 2.62 23.56
C PHE A 659 34.75 3.34 23.22
N ASP A 660 34.56 4.55 23.73
CA ASP A 660 33.39 5.39 23.41
C ASP A 660 33.27 5.73 21.91
N CYS A 661 34.37 5.70 21.17
CA CYS A 661 34.39 5.95 19.73
C CYS A 661 34.27 4.67 18.88
N ALA A 662 34.37 3.49 19.47
CA ALA A 662 34.36 2.23 18.74
C ALA A 662 32.94 1.83 18.30
N LEU A 663 32.82 1.19 17.14
CA LEU A 663 31.55 0.59 16.68
C LEU A 663 31.08 -0.57 17.58
N ASP A 664 32.03 -1.25 18.24
CA ASP A 664 31.76 -2.34 19.20
C ASP A 664 32.67 -2.20 20.43
N PRO A 665 32.31 -1.29 21.37
CA PRO A 665 33.11 -1.00 22.55
C PRO A 665 33.32 -2.23 23.43
N GLU A 666 32.32 -3.11 23.51
CA GLU A 666 32.36 -4.33 24.32
C GLU A 666 33.50 -5.26 23.87
N THR A 667 33.59 -5.54 22.56
CA THR A 667 34.66 -6.39 22.02
C THR A 667 36.03 -5.72 22.15
N ALA A 668 36.13 -4.41 21.86
CA ALA A 668 37.39 -3.68 21.98
C ALA A 668 37.93 -3.73 23.42
N LYS A 669 37.05 -3.52 24.41
CA LYS A 669 37.40 -3.57 25.83
C LYS A 669 37.76 -4.98 26.29
N ALA A 670 36.99 -5.99 25.88
CA ALA A 670 37.28 -7.38 26.22
C ALA A 670 38.68 -7.83 25.74
N ILE A 671 39.08 -7.45 24.51
CA ILE A 671 40.43 -7.74 23.99
C ILE A 671 41.51 -7.05 24.81
N ARG A 672 41.26 -5.82 25.26
CA ARG A 672 42.19 -5.05 26.08
C ARG A 672 42.38 -5.69 27.46
N ASP A 673 41.27 -6.03 28.11
CA ASP A 673 41.23 -6.58 29.47
C ASP A 673 41.86 -7.99 29.53
N ASP A 674 41.67 -8.80 28.48
CA ASP A 674 42.31 -10.12 28.34
C ASP A 674 43.85 -10.03 28.27
N ARG A 675 44.39 -8.90 27.79
CA ARG A 675 45.82 -8.75 27.44
C ARG A 675 46.37 -7.40 27.93
N LEU A 676 46.21 -7.11 29.22
CA LEU A 676 46.77 -5.90 29.85
C LEU A 676 48.31 -5.91 29.84
N PRO A 677 48.97 -4.74 29.79
CA PRO A 677 50.41 -4.62 29.90
C PRO A 677 50.81 -4.71 31.38
N GLU A 678 52.11 -4.67 31.66
CA GLU A 678 52.61 -4.60 33.02
C GLU A 678 52.28 -3.22 33.64
N ASP A 679 52.15 -3.17 34.98
CA ASP A 679 51.65 -2.00 35.70
C ASP A 679 52.45 -0.71 35.44
N ASP A 680 53.75 -0.83 35.21
CA ASP A 680 54.67 0.31 34.98
C ASP A 680 54.51 0.99 33.60
N HIS A 681 53.66 0.44 32.73
CA HIS A 681 53.27 1.03 31.44
C HIS A 681 51.83 0.65 31.03
N SER A 682 50.94 0.57 32.03
CA SER A 682 49.53 0.22 31.89
C SER A 682 48.72 1.17 30.98
N ASP A 683 49.24 2.37 30.72
CA ASP A 683 48.70 3.35 29.78
C ASP A 683 48.80 2.90 28.30
N THR A 684 49.72 2.00 27.97
CA THR A 684 49.96 1.50 26.60
C THR A 684 49.23 0.18 26.30
N CYS A 685 49.26 -0.31 25.06
CA CYS A 685 48.79 -1.67 24.76
C CYS A 685 49.90 -2.72 24.95
N SER A 686 49.52 -3.99 25.11
CA SER A 686 50.46 -5.12 25.26
C SER A 686 51.27 -5.45 23.99
N MET A 687 50.90 -4.90 22.83
CA MET A 687 51.63 -5.16 21.57
C MET A 687 53.07 -4.62 21.61
N CYS A 688 53.27 -3.41 22.13
CA CYS A 688 54.59 -2.77 22.21
C CYS A 688 55.04 -2.49 23.64
N GLY A 689 54.10 -2.41 24.60
CA GLY A 689 54.38 -2.05 25.98
C GLY A 689 55.20 -0.75 26.08
N LYS A 690 56.33 -0.81 26.80
CA LYS A 690 57.28 0.30 26.92
C LYS A 690 57.77 0.88 25.58
N PHE A 691 57.81 0.07 24.51
CA PHE A 691 58.20 0.50 23.16
C PHE A 691 57.06 1.18 22.37
N CYS A 692 55.96 1.54 23.03
CA CYS A 692 54.86 2.27 22.38
C CYS A 692 55.36 3.56 21.71
N ALA A 693 55.15 3.63 20.39
CA ALA A 693 55.58 4.76 19.57
C ALA A 693 54.88 6.07 19.98
N VAL A 694 53.57 6.02 20.25
CA VAL A 694 52.77 7.20 20.64
C VAL A 694 53.26 7.76 21.98
N ARG A 695 53.40 6.90 23.00
CA ARG A 695 53.95 7.26 24.32
C ARG A 695 55.34 7.90 24.19
N SER A 696 56.23 7.23 23.46
CA SER A 696 57.61 7.69 23.29
C SER A 696 57.68 9.04 22.57
N MET A 697 56.89 9.23 21.51
CA MET A 697 56.82 10.48 20.78
C MET A 697 56.24 11.62 21.63
N ASN A 698 55.18 11.37 22.39
CA ASN A 698 54.61 12.39 23.28
C ASN A 698 55.62 12.84 24.34
N LYS A 699 56.30 11.89 24.99
CA LYS A 699 57.37 12.18 25.96
C LYS A 699 58.51 12.96 25.31
N ALA A 700 58.96 12.55 24.12
CA ALA A 700 60.00 13.24 23.37
C ALA A 700 59.62 14.71 23.08
N LEU A 701 58.39 14.94 22.62
CA LEU A 701 57.87 16.27 22.31
C LEU A 701 57.67 17.13 23.57
N ALA A 702 57.37 16.52 24.72
CA ALA A 702 57.29 17.17 26.02
C ALA A 702 58.66 17.42 26.68
N GLY A 703 59.76 16.92 26.09
CA GLY A 703 61.10 16.99 26.67
C GLY A 703 61.31 16.07 27.87
N GLU A 704 60.48 15.03 28.01
CA GLU A 704 60.55 14.04 29.10
C GLU A 704 61.55 12.91 28.78
N HIS A 705 62.07 12.27 29.83
CA HIS A 705 62.89 11.07 29.68
C HIS A 705 62.04 9.89 29.18
N ILE A 706 62.52 9.22 28.14
CA ILE A 706 61.86 8.07 27.54
C ILE A 706 62.45 6.81 28.16
N ASP A 707 61.66 6.15 29.01
CA ASP A 707 62.04 4.87 29.60
C ASP A 707 61.44 3.70 28.80
N ILE A 708 62.33 2.94 28.18
CA ILE A 708 62.02 1.84 27.24
C ILE A 708 62.53 0.48 27.72
N LEU A 709 63.24 0.42 28.86
CA LEU A 709 63.84 -0.80 29.39
C LEU A 709 63.20 -1.23 30.71
#